data_AF-A0A377Y9E9-F1
#
_entry.id   AF-A0A377Y9E9-F1
#
_cell.length_a   1.000
_cell.length_b   1.000
_cell.length_c   1.000
_cell.angle_alpha   90.00
_cell.angle_beta   90.00
_cell.angle_gamma   90.00
#
_symmetry.space_group_name_H-M   'P 1'
#
loop_
_entity.id
_entity.type
_entity.pdbx_description
1 polymer ?
#
loop_
_entity_poly.entity_id
_entity_poly.type
_entity_poly.pdbx_seq_one_letter_code
_entity_poly.pdbx_strand_id
1 'polypeptide(L)'
;MAYSLVQPSLAGGEISPSLYGRIDLEKYQTSLRRCRNFIVRQSGGIENRPGFRFLGSAKYADRYSRLIPFQFSVSQTYALELGDHYFRVWSNGALVTDGGSPVEVATPWPVSVISELKFTQSADVMTVCHNDYPPLEIRRYGEADWRTAAVTTTSGPFQDLNTDDSVTVYASGRTGSVTLTASSPIFKSQHVGKLFYMEQKAVDSVGRWETDKDIGVGDECRYQENFYRCVDGGSNGTTGTVAPTHTTGDSWDGWGLGGRNGVLWRYLHSGFGVCRITAIAGDGLTATADVVPRQDGEIELPAQVVGSTFATYKWAHYAWNDTDGYPGTVTYYQQRLIFGGSRAFPQTIWCSRTGDYHNFYRSNPKVDDDAITYNYAGRQLNKILHLLDVGQLIVLTSGGEFKVTGDSNGNLTGTGGFAMSGQSFNGSSDLAPINVGSVALYVQQKGSIIRDLFYSFDQDSYQSSDLTLLASHLFNGYSIRDWALSVQPFSVAWCARSDGMLLGLTYLREQQVYAWHPHPMINGYVESICSISEGQEDAVYALIRRTVNGSTVRYIERLNTRQFTEQQDAFFVDSGLSYSGENTDSSRTMTISSAGGWTYQDEFTLTCSSAIFDSSSTDYEIHIPYTEGGVSKSMRLGIAGVISSTVATVLANRDVPTALRNTAQSTWSIARRTFAGLSHLEGQTVSILADGNVEPQQVVSGGEVTIENHSSVVHIGLPVAAVIETLDVNVAGQSTLLDKTKLINQLCVMLNSGRSVWAGTDDAHLLEYTQREWEFYDDPVGLKTGIIDMNLDANWERNGRVVISHSDPLPLGILTIIPRVTVGG
;
A
#
# COMPACT_ATOMS: atom_id res chain seq x y z
N MET A 1 -50.28 -11.39 16.31
CA MET A 1 -50.11 -9.93 16.14
C MET A 1 -48.81 -9.73 15.36
N ALA A 2 -48.80 -8.81 14.39
CA ALA A 2 -47.59 -8.52 13.60
C ALA A 2 -46.76 -7.45 14.32
N TYR A 3 -45.44 -7.63 14.36
CA TYR A 3 -44.48 -6.71 14.97
C TYR A 3 -43.49 -6.22 13.90
N SER A 4 -43.17 -4.94 13.90
CA SER A 4 -42.07 -4.42 13.10
C SER A 4 -40.77 -4.54 13.90
N LEU A 5 -39.82 -5.30 13.37
CA LEU A 5 -38.55 -5.53 14.05
C LEU A 5 -37.47 -4.76 13.31
N VAL A 6 -36.90 -3.76 13.98
CA VAL A 6 -35.92 -2.86 13.38
C VAL A 6 -34.52 -3.42 13.59
N GLN A 7 -33.75 -3.54 12.52
CA GLN A 7 -32.31 -3.76 12.54
C GLN A 7 -31.62 -2.43 12.18
N PRO A 8 -31.27 -1.59 13.18
CA PRO A 8 -30.82 -0.21 12.96
C PRO A 8 -29.34 -0.10 12.58
N SER A 9 -28.59 -1.20 12.64
CA SER A 9 -27.17 -1.24 12.32
C SER A 9 -26.81 -2.61 11.75
N LEU A 10 -25.86 -2.57 10.82
CA LEU A 10 -25.29 -3.68 10.07
C LEU A 10 -23.77 -3.77 10.31
N ALA A 11 -23.28 -3.07 11.35
CA ALA A 11 -21.87 -2.96 11.72
C ALA A 11 -21.20 -4.28 12.17
N GLY A 12 -21.96 -5.37 12.29
CA GLY A 12 -21.43 -6.71 12.56
C GLY A 12 -20.82 -7.39 11.34
N GLY A 13 -21.22 -6.99 10.13
CA GLY A 13 -20.79 -7.63 8.88
C GLY A 13 -21.27 -9.09 8.75
N GLU A 14 -20.62 -9.86 7.89
CA GLU A 14 -20.92 -11.28 7.69
C GLU A 14 -20.33 -12.13 8.82
N ILE A 15 -21.15 -12.99 9.44
CA ILE A 15 -20.72 -13.91 10.50
C ILE A 15 -20.77 -15.39 10.09
N SER A 16 -19.97 -16.19 10.79
CA SER A 16 -19.81 -17.62 10.53
C SER A 16 -21.08 -18.42 10.80
N PRO A 17 -21.40 -19.43 9.96
CA PRO A 17 -22.56 -20.31 10.16
C PRO A 17 -22.62 -20.98 11.53
N SER A 18 -21.48 -21.25 12.17
CA SER A 18 -21.43 -21.82 13.52
C SER A 18 -21.99 -20.90 14.61
N LEU A 19 -22.15 -19.60 14.31
CA LEU A 19 -22.65 -18.58 15.23
C LEU A 19 -24.13 -18.25 15.01
N TYR A 20 -24.82 -18.87 14.05
CA TYR A 20 -26.23 -18.59 13.78
C TYR A 20 -27.18 -18.92 14.95
N GLY A 21 -26.76 -19.78 15.88
CA GLY A 21 -27.50 -20.05 17.12
C GLY A 21 -27.14 -19.15 18.30
N ARG A 22 -26.10 -18.31 18.18
CA ARG A 22 -25.55 -17.49 19.27
C ARG A 22 -26.27 -16.15 19.41
N ILE A 23 -27.59 -16.23 19.61
CA ILE A 23 -28.47 -15.08 19.83
C ILE A 23 -28.16 -14.29 21.11
N ASP A 24 -27.33 -14.86 21.99
CA ASP A 24 -26.80 -14.25 23.21
C ASP A 24 -25.67 -13.25 22.94
N LEU A 25 -25.01 -13.33 21.78
CA LEU A 25 -23.95 -12.38 21.41
C LEU A 25 -24.56 -11.03 21.05
N GLU A 26 -24.04 -9.96 21.65
CA GLU A 26 -24.47 -8.58 21.34
C GLU A 26 -24.35 -8.26 19.85
N LYS A 27 -23.26 -8.71 19.21
CA LYS A 27 -23.04 -8.55 17.77
C LYS A 27 -24.06 -9.28 16.88
N TYR A 28 -24.80 -10.27 17.38
CA TYR A 28 -25.78 -11.01 16.57
C TYR A 28 -26.82 -10.06 15.95
N GLN A 29 -27.29 -9.07 16.69
CA GLN A 29 -28.35 -8.14 16.24
C GLN A 29 -27.89 -7.18 15.13
N THR A 30 -26.58 -6.97 15.00
CA THR A 30 -25.99 -6.09 13.98
C THR A 30 -25.28 -6.83 12.86
N SER A 31 -25.33 -8.17 12.89
CA SER A 31 -24.64 -9.03 11.93
C SER A 31 -25.57 -9.54 10.82
N LEU A 32 -24.94 -10.06 9.77
CA LEU A 32 -25.58 -10.62 8.60
C LEU A 32 -25.10 -12.05 8.37
N ARG A 33 -25.96 -12.88 7.77
CA ARG A 33 -25.58 -14.22 7.27
C ARG A 33 -24.75 -14.13 6.00
N ARG A 34 -25.09 -13.18 5.12
CA ARG A 34 -24.37 -12.86 3.88
C ARG A 34 -24.21 -11.33 3.77
N CYS A 35 -23.02 -10.87 3.40
CA CYS A 35 -22.73 -9.46 3.10
C CYS A 35 -21.81 -9.37 1.86
N ARG A 36 -22.32 -9.78 0.70
CA ARG A 36 -21.54 -9.98 -0.53
C ARG A 36 -21.57 -8.74 -1.42
N ASN A 37 -20.40 -8.27 -1.86
CA ASN A 37 -20.22 -7.05 -2.63
C ASN A 37 -20.90 -5.81 -1.99
N PHE A 38 -20.96 -5.78 -0.65
CA PHE A 38 -21.33 -4.62 0.14
C PHE A 38 -20.13 -4.19 0.98
N ILE A 39 -19.99 -2.89 1.20
CA ILE A 39 -19.06 -2.27 2.14
C ILE A 39 -19.87 -1.86 3.35
N VAL A 40 -19.43 -2.28 4.53
CA VAL A 40 -20.06 -1.87 5.79
C VAL A 40 -19.51 -0.51 6.19
N ARG A 41 -20.37 0.46 6.47
CA ARG A 41 -19.95 1.79 6.94
C ARG A 41 -19.67 1.77 8.43
N GLN A 42 -18.76 2.64 8.86
CA GLN A 42 -18.48 2.87 10.29
C GLN A 42 -19.74 3.29 11.07
N SER A 43 -20.65 4.03 10.43
CA SER A 43 -21.93 4.46 11.03
C SER A 43 -22.98 3.35 11.13
N GLY A 44 -22.71 2.15 10.62
CA GLY A 44 -23.61 0.99 10.68
C GLY A 44 -24.51 0.76 9.48
N GLY A 45 -24.53 1.64 8.47
CA GLY A 45 -25.16 1.35 7.18
C GLY A 45 -24.29 0.46 6.28
N ILE A 46 -24.80 0.03 5.13
CA ILE A 46 -24.03 -0.69 4.10
C ILE A 46 -24.25 -0.09 2.71
N GLU A 47 -23.28 -0.28 1.84
CA GLU A 47 -23.26 0.29 0.50
C GLU A 47 -22.64 -0.69 -0.49
N ASN A 48 -23.29 -1.01 -1.61
CA ASN A 48 -22.75 -1.97 -2.59
C ASN A 48 -21.37 -1.53 -3.10
N ARG A 49 -20.38 -2.40 -3.27
CA ARG A 49 -19.03 -1.99 -3.67
C ARG A 49 -19.07 -1.29 -5.06
N PRO A 50 -18.35 -0.16 -5.26
CA PRO A 50 -18.18 0.42 -6.59
C PRO A 50 -17.37 -0.53 -7.49
N GLY A 51 -17.39 -0.27 -8.79
CA GLY A 51 -16.70 -1.09 -9.78
C GLY A 51 -15.18 -0.88 -9.81
N PHE A 52 -14.42 -1.91 -10.19
CA PHE A 52 -13.02 -1.77 -10.59
C PHE A 52 -12.91 -1.25 -12.04
N ARG A 53 -12.28 -0.08 -12.22
CA ARG A 53 -11.96 0.46 -13.53
C ARG A 53 -10.71 -0.21 -14.08
N PHE A 54 -10.77 -0.69 -15.32
CA PHE A 54 -9.61 -1.20 -16.03
C PHE A 54 -8.66 -0.04 -16.39
N LEU A 55 -7.39 -0.12 -15.98
CA LEU A 55 -6.38 0.89 -16.32
C LEU A 55 -5.45 0.41 -17.44
N GLY A 56 -5.11 -0.88 -17.45
CA GLY A 56 -4.23 -1.46 -18.44
C GLY A 56 -3.79 -2.87 -18.07
N SER A 57 -3.06 -3.51 -18.99
CA SER A 57 -2.42 -4.79 -18.71
C SER A 57 -1.12 -4.58 -17.93
N ALA A 58 -0.84 -5.48 -16.99
CA ALA A 58 0.51 -5.63 -16.45
C ALA A 58 1.49 -5.93 -17.61
N LYS A 59 2.78 -5.62 -17.45
CA LYS A 59 3.76 -5.84 -18.54
C LYS A 59 3.73 -7.26 -19.10
N TYR A 60 3.62 -8.23 -18.20
CA TYR A 60 3.62 -9.64 -18.53
C TYR A 60 2.32 -10.27 -18.06
N ALA A 61 1.58 -10.85 -19.00
CA ALA A 61 0.32 -11.54 -18.70
C ALA A 61 0.55 -12.87 -17.96
N ASP A 62 1.69 -13.53 -18.19
CA ASP A 62 1.98 -14.90 -17.77
C ASP A 62 2.60 -15.02 -16.37
N ARG A 63 3.21 -13.96 -15.85
CA ARG A 63 3.90 -13.95 -14.54
C ARG A 63 3.32 -12.91 -13.58
N TYR A 64 3.45 -13.19 -12.28
CA TYR A 64 2.97 -12.32 -11.20
C TYR A 64 3.73 -10.99 -11.16
N SER A 65 3.05 -9.95 -10.71
CA SER A 65 3.60 -8.65 -10.34
C SER A 65 3.02 -8.23 -8.98
N ARG A 66 3.72 -7.39 -8.23
CA ARG A 66 3.28 -6.88 -6.93
C ARG A 66 3.06 -5.38 -7.02
N LEU A 67 1.95 -4.90 -6.49
CA LEU A 67 1.68 -3.48 -6.33
C LEU A 67 2.18 -3.03 -4.96
N ILE A 68 2.97 -1.96 -4.91
CA ILE A 68 3.38 -1.33 -3.65
C ILE A 68 3.13 0.20 -3.72
N PRO A 69 2.70 0.82 -2.61
CA PRO A 69 2.49 2.26 -2.58
C PRO A 69 3.81 3.01 -2.41
N PHE A 70 3.94 4.16 -3.07
CA PHE A 70 4.99 5.15 -2.85
C PHE A 70 4.35 6.52 -2.64
N GLN A 71 4.61 7.14 -1.49
CA GLN A 71 3.97 8.40 -1.10
C GLN A 71 5.01 9.47 -0.79
N PHE A 72 5.28 10.38 -1.73
CA PHE A 72 6.18 11.52 -1.46
C PHE A 72 5.48 12.57 -0.58
N SER A 73 4.21 12.84 -0.88
CA SER A 73 3.35 13.75 -0.13
C SER A 73 1.89 13.28 -0.24
N VAL A 74 0.96 13.95 0.43
CA VAL A 74 -0.49 13.66 0.30
C VAL A 74 -1.04 13.90 -1.11
N SER A 75 -0.35 14.70 -1.95
CA SER A 75 -0.79 15.02 -3.31
C SER A 75 0.03 14.33 -4.40
N GLN A 76 1.19 13.77 -4.06
CA GLN A 76 2.07 13.07 -5.00
C GLN A 76 2.29 11.65 -4.49
N THR A 77 1.43 10.76 -4.98
CA THR A 77 1.43 9.34 -4.66
C THR A 77 1.47 8.51 -5.94
N TYR A 78 2.03 7.31 -5.83
CA TYR A 78 2.28 6.42 -6.95
C TYR A 78 2.06 4.98 -6.53
N ALA A 79 1.42 4.19 -7.39
CA ALA A 79 1.39 2.74 -7.27
C ALA A 79 2.49 2.15 -8.15
N LEU A 80 3.46 1.48 -7.52
CA LEU A 80 4.57 0.84 -8.24
C LEU A 80 4.19 -0.61 -8.56
N GLU A 81 4.19 -0.95 -9.84
CA GLU A 81 4.07 -2.32 -10.34
C GLU A 81 5.46 -2.95 -10.39
N LEU A 82 5.84 -3.68 -9.33
CA LEU A 82 7.06 -4.50 -9.30
C LEU A 82 6.80 -5.80 -10.06
N GLY A 83 7.57 -6.09 -11.10
CA GLY A 83 7.51 -7.35 -11.82
C GLY A 83 8.88 -7.99 -11.97
N ASP A 84 8.96 -8.98 -12.86
CA ASP A 84 10.17 -9.76 -13.10
C ASP A 84 11.30 -8.89 -13.68
N HIS A 85 12.24 -8.49 -12.82
CA HIS A 85 13.38 -7.59 -13.12
C HIS A 85 13.02 -6.16 -13.53
N TYR A 86 11.83 -5.67 -13.18
CA TYR A 86 11.46 -4.27 -13.45
C TYR A 86 10.51 -3.71 -12.40
N PHE A 87 10.33 -2.39 -12.41
CA PHE A 87 9.10 -1.77 -11.92
C PHE A 87 8.56 -0.72 -12.90
N ARG A 88 7.24 -0.52 -12.87
CA ARG A 88 6.51 0.53 -13.59
C ARG A 88 5.75 1.43 -12.61
N VAL A 89 5.44 2.64 -13.06
CA VAL A 89 4.84 3.68 -12.20
C VAL A 89 3.43 4.00 -12.67
N TRP A 90 2.45 3.88 -11.78
CA TRP A 90 1.06 4.27 -12.00
C TRP A 90 0.69 5.44 -11.09
N SER A 91 -0.06 6.41 -11.62
CA SER A 91 -0.55 7.57 -10.87
C SER A 91 -1.84 8.10 -11.49
N ASN A 92 -2.78 8.56 -10.65
CA ASN A 92 -4.03 9.19 -11.08
C ASN A 92 -4.83 8.34 -12.10
N GLY A 93 -4.84 7.02 -11.90
CA GLY A 93 -5.54 6.08 -12.78
C GLY A 93 -4.89 5.87 -14.15
N ALA A 94 -3.62 6.23 -14.33
CA ALA A 94 -2.90 6.04 -15.59
C ALA A 94 -1.46 5.54 -15.37
N LEU A 95 -0.94 4.85 -16.37
CA LEU A 95 0.48 4.48 -16.44
C LEU A 95 1.28 5.74 -16.76
N VAL A 96 2.28 6.06 -15.94
CA VAL A 96 3.15 7.22 -16.18
C VAL A 96 4.01 6.95 -17.40
N THR A 97 4.12 7.94 -18.29
CA THR A 97 4.92 7.84 -19.52
C THR A 97 5.93 8.97 -19.62
N ASP A 98 7.07 8.69 -20.24
CA ASP A 98 8.06 9.67 -20.70
C ASP A 98 8.15 9.58 -22.23
N GLY A 99 7.88 10.68 -22.93
CA GLY A 99 7.85 10.71 -24.39
C GLY A 99 6.89 9.69 -25.04
N GLY A 100 5.81 9.30 -24.33
CA GLY A 100 4.84 8.30 -24.78
C GLY A 100 5.22 6.84 -24.48
N SER A 101 6.38 6.58 -23.89
CA SER A 101 6.79 5.24 -23.44
C SER A 101 6.56 5.08 -21.93
N PRO A 102 6.12 3.92 -21.43
CA PRO A 102 5.98 3.68 -20.00
C PRO A 102 7.28 3.94 -19.23
N VAL A 103 7.18 4.62 -18.10
CA VAL A 103 8.29 4.74 -17.14
C VAL A 103 8.55 3.37 -16.54
N GLU A 104 9.70 2.81 -16.89
CA GLU A 104 10.10 1.47 -16.49
C GLU A 104 11.57 1.47 -16.05
N VAL A 105 11.84 0.92 -14.87
CA VAL A 105 13.18 0.87 -14.29
C VAL A 105 13.55 -0.57 -14.01
N ALA A 106 14.75 -0.97 -14.39
CA ALA A 106 15.26 -2.33 -14.16
C ALA A 106 15.52 -2.57 -12.66
N THR A 107 15.22 -3.77 -12.20
CA THR A 107 15.48 -4.22 -10.82
C THR A 107 16.20 -5.57 -10.80
N PRO A 108 16.95 -5.89 -9.73
CA PRO A 108 17.62 -7.18 -9.63
C PRO A 108 16.67 -8.34 -9.29
N TRP A 109 15.42 -8.05 -8.92
CA TRP A 109 14.52 -9.02 -8.32
C TRP A 109 13.73 -9.83 -9.36
N PRO A 110 13.86 -11.17 -9.38
CA PRO A 110 12.99 -12.02 -10.17
C PRO A 110 11.60 -12.13 -9.56
N VAL A 111 10.63 -12.58 -10.35
CA VAL A 111 9.24 -12.82 -9.90
C VAL A 111 9.13 -13.73 -8.67
N SER A 112 10.11 -14.60 -8.42
CA SER A 112 10.09 -15.51 -7.27
C SER A 112 10.28 -14.82 -5.92
N VAL A 113 10.77 -13.58 -5.87
CA VAL A 113 11.07 -12.88 -4.60
C VAL A 113 10.24 -11.62 -4.37
N ILE A 114 9.57 -11.08 -5.39
CA ILE A 114 8.87 -9.79 -5.28
C ILE A 114 7.78 -9.78 -4.19
N SER A 115 7.14 -10.93 -3.92
CA SER A 115 6.16 -11.08 -2.82
C SER A 115 6.78 -10.97 -1.42
N GLU A 116 8.06 -11.27 -1.29
CA GLU A 116 8.76 -11.33 0.00
C GLU A 116 9.42 -10.00 0.38
N LEU A 117 9.65 -9.11 -0.61
CA LEU A 117 10.29 -7.81 -0.40
C LEU A 117 9.64 -7.03 0.74
N LYS A 118 10.48 -6.48 1.62
CA LYS A 118 10.08 -5.53 2.67
C LYS A 118 10.66 -4.18 2.37
N PHE A 119 9.96 -3.12 2.77
CA PHE A 119 10.40 -1.77 2.47
C PHE A 119 9.94 -0.78 3.54
N THR A 120 10.68 0.32 3.61
CA THR A 120 10.31 1.53 4.33
C THR A 120 10.62 2.72 3.45
N GLN A 121 9.91 3.83 3.63
CA GLN A 121 10.06 5.01 2.81
C GLN A 121 10.23 6.25 3.69
N SER A 122 11.12 7.14 3.25
CA SER A 122 11.22 8.51 3.76
C SER A 122 11.33 9.46 2.58
N ALA A 123 10.32 10.32 2.42
CA ALA A 123 10.19 11.25 1.29
C ALA A 123 10.44 10.57 -0.07
N ASP A 124 11.47 10.99 -0.82
CA ASP A 124 11.76 10.48 -2.16
C ASP A 124 12.53 9.15 -2.20
N VAL A 125 12.87 8.56 -1.04
CA VAL A 125 13.70 7.36 -0.95
C VAL A 125 12.94 6.22 -0.28
N MET A 126 12.75 5.12 -1.01
CA MET A 126 12.25 3.87 -0.47
C MET A 126 13.38 2.85 -0.37
N THR A 127 13.70 2.40 0.83
CA THR A 127 14.68 1.33 1.06
C THR A 127 13.97 -0.02 1.03
N VAL A 128 14.42 -0.92 0.16
CA VAL A 128 13.86 -2.26 -0.06
C VAL A 128 14.88 -3.32 0.38
N CYS A 129 14.39 -4.37 1.06
CA CYS A 129 15.18 -5.42 1.68
C CYS A 129 14.66 -6.82 1.36
N HIS A 130 15.58 -7.79 1.29
CA HIS A 130 15.33 -9.21 1.12
C HIS A 130 16.54 -10.01 1.64
N ASN A 131 16.34 -11.21 2.17
CA ASN A 131 17.45 -11.99 2.74
C ASN A 131 18.52 -12.42 1.71
N ASP A 132 18.14 -12.55 0.45
CA ASP A 132 19.01 -13.05 -0.62
C ASP A 132 19.56 -11.96 -1.55
N TYR A 133 19.08 -10.71 -1.42
CA TYR A 133 19.51 -9.60 -2.27
C TYR A 133 19.99 -8.44 -1.41
N PRO A 134 21.06 -7.73 -1.81
CA PRO A 134 21.52 -6.56 -1.07
C PRO A 134 20.42 -5.49 -0.99
N PRO A 135 20.32 -4.74 0.12
CA PRO A 135 19.34 -3.66 0.22
C PRO A 135 19.54 -2.64 -0.91
N LEU A 136 18.43 -2.21 -1.49
CA LEU A 136 18.38 -1.32 -2.65
C LEU A 136 17.39 -0.20 -2.36
N GLU A 137 17.71 1.00 -2.81
CA GLU A 137 16.82 2.14 -2.75
C GLU A 137 16.14 2.38 -4.09
N ILE A 138 14.83 2.60 -4.08
CA ILE A 138 14.07 3.21 -5.17
C ILE A 138 13.99 4.70 -4.87
N ARG A 139 14.49 5.53 -5.77
CA ARG A 139 14.58 6.98 -5.63
C ARG A 139 13.77 7.69 -6.69
N ARG A 140 12.94 8.65 -6.27
CA ARG A 140 12.18 9.53 -7.15
C ARG A 140 12.94 10.85 -7.33
N TYR A 141 13.14 11.27 -8.58
CA TYR A 141 13.70 12.58 -8.94
C TYR A 141 12.68 13.49 -9.63
N GLY A 142 11.57 12.91 -10.09
CA GLY A 142 10.43 13.60 -10.68
C GLY A 142 9.30 12.61 -10.93
N GLU A 143 8.22 13.07 -11.56
CA GLU A 143 7.10 12.19 -11.90
C GLU A 143 7.51 11.05 -12.85
N ALA A 144 8.37 11.35 -13.83
CA ALA A 144 8.86 10.40 -14.81
C ALA A 144 10.34 10.01 -14.65
N ASP A 145 11.07 10.54 -13.66
CA ASP A 145 12.49 10.21 -13.40
C ASP A 145 12.63 9.40 -12.12
N TRP A 146 12.87 8.10 -12.29
CA TRP A 146 12.99 7.10 -11.23
C TRP A 146 14.25 6.28 -11.41
N ARG A 147 14.95 5.99 -10.31
CA ARG A 147 16.24 5.28 -10.35
C ARG A 147 16.39 4.36 -9.15
N THR A 148 17.25 3.37 -9.29
CA THR A 148 17.67 2.51 -8.17
C THR A 148 19.09 2.83 -7.72
N ALA A 149 19.37 2.73 -6.42
CA ALA A 149 20.71 2.88 -5.86
C ALA A 149 21.00 1.78 -4.84
N ALA A 150 22.23 1.25 -4.81
CA ALA A 150 22.62 0.28 -3.77
C ALA A 150 22.78 0.97 -2.41
N VAL A 151 22.27 0.35 -1.34
CA VAL A 151 22.52 0.82 0.03
C VAL A 151 23.95 0.45 0.40
N THR A 152 24.81 1.47 0.53
CA THR A 152 26.20 1.29 0.96
C THR A 152 26.36 1.86 2.36
N THR A 153 26.78 1.04 3.31
CA THR A 153 27.01 1.47 4.68
C THR A 153 28.46 1.86 4.93
N THR A 154 28.67 2.72 5.93
CA THR A 154 29.99 3.09 6.43
C THR A 154 30.20 2.50 7.82
N SER A 155 31.42 2.04 8.09
CA SER A 155 31.87 1.57 9.41
C SER A 155 31.05 0.44 10.06
N GLY A 156 30.38 -0.41 9.26
CA GLY A 156 29.59 -1.54 9.77
C GLY A 156 28.27 -1.70 8.99
N PRO A 157 27.37 -2.59 9.42
CA PRO A 157 27.44 -3.39 10.65
C PRO A 157 28.41 -4.58 10.56
N PHE A 158 28.97 -4.97 11.70
CA PHE A 158 29.88 -6.10 11.85
C PHE A 158 29.23 -7.25 12.61
N GLN A 159 29.75 -8.46 12.38
CA GLN A 159 29.48 -9.62 13.23
C GLN A 159 30.10 -9.42 14.63
N ASP A 160 29.83 -10.34 15.55
CA ASP A 160 30.50 -10.36 16.84
C ASP A 160 32.03 -10.45 16.66
N LEU A 161 32.76 -9.80 17.56
CA LEU A 161 34.21 -9.87 17.56
C LEU A 161 34.66 -11.32 17.78
N ASN A 162 35.68 -11.73 17.05
CA ASN A 162 36.33 -13.00 17.30
C ASN A 162 36.85 -13.08 18.74
N THR A 163 36.54 -14.18 19.41
CA THR A 163 36.94 -14.48 20.79
C THR A 163 38.03 -15.54 20.88
N ASP A 164 38.35 -16.22 19.77
CA ASP A 164 39.43 -17.21 19.70
C ASP A 164 40.77 -16.50 19.52
N ASP A 165 41.58 -16.48 20.57
CA ASP A 165 42.89 -15.80 20.59
C ASP A 165 43.95 -16.48 19.70
N SER A 166 43.70 -17.70 19.23
CA SER A 166 44.58 -18.42 18.30
C SER A 166 44.41 -17.98 16.84
N VAL A 167 43.26 -17.39 16.50
CA VAL A 167 42.95 -16.90 15.15
C VAL A 167 43.23 -15.40 15.09
N THR A 168 44.37 -15.04 14.49
CA THR A 168 44.87 -13.67 14.46
C THR A 168 44.99 -13.14 13.04
N VAL A 169 44.92 -11.81 12.90
CA VAL A 169 45.06 -11.09 11.63
C VAL A 169 45.99 -9.90 11.82
N TYR A 170 46.82 -9.59 10.83
CA TYR A 170 47.58 -8.34 10.74
C TYR A 170 47.53 -7.76 9.33
N ALA A 171 47.73 -6.44 9.22
CA ALA A 171 47.81 -5.73 7.95
C ALA A 171 49.27 -5.42 7.55
N SER A 172 49.52 -5.21 6.25
CA SER A 172 50.85 -4.84 5.74
C SER A 172 51.19 -3.36 5.87
N GLY A 173 50.19 -2.51 6.12
CA GLY A 173 50.33 -1.06 6.23
C GLY A 173 49.15 -0.43 6.96
N ARG A 174 49.23 0.88 7.22
CA ARG A 174 48.19 1.61 7.94
C ARG A 174 47.19 2.33 7.02
N THR A 175 47.58 2.69 5.80
CA THR A 175 46.78 3.43 4.84
C THR A 175 46.83 2.82 3.44
N GLY A 176 45.93 3.25 2.57
CA GLY A 176 45.87 2.80 1.17
C GLY A 176 45.49 1.33 1.03
N SER A 177 46.02 0.68 0.00
CA SER A 177 45.80 -0.75 -0.24
C SER A 177 46.79 -1.58 0.58
N VAL A 178 46.26 -2.48 1.40
CA VAL A 178 47.00 -3.32 2.35
C VAL A 178 46.72 -4.80 2.10
N THR A 179 47.66 -5.65 2.50
CA THR A 179 47.44 -7.10 2.59
C THR A 179 47.11 -7.47 4.02
N LEU A 180 45.93 -8.06 4.23
CA LEU A 180 45.53 -8.71 5.47
C LEU A 180 46.05 -10.15 5.45
N THR A 181 46.72 -10.58 6.52
CA THR A 181 47.21 -11.95 6.67
C THR A 181 46.67 -12.55 7.95
N ALA A 182 45.97 -13.68 7.83
CA ALA A 182 45.37 -14.42 8.93
C ALA A 182 46.15 -15.70 9.27
N SER A 183 46.06 -16.17 10.51
CA SER A 183 46.63 -17.46 10.95
C SER A 183 45.77 -18.68 10.57
N SER A 184 44.55 -18.46 10.08
CA SER A 184 43.56 -19.48 9.71
C SER A 184 42.76 -18.98 8.48
N PRO A 185 42.23 -19.86 7.62
CA PRO A 185 41.55 -19.46 6.38
C PRO A 185 40.15 -18.85 6.64
N ILE A 186 40.14 -17.59 7.11
CA ILE A 186 38.92 -16.85 7.44
C ILE A 186 38.39 -16.02 6.27
N PHE A 187 39.20 -15.74 5.25
CA PHE A 187 38.79 -14.97 4.10
C PHE A 187 38.14 -15.88 3.04
N LYS A 188 36.88 -15.62 2.71
CA LYS A 188 36.09 -16.37 1.73
C LYS A 188 35.60 -15.44 0.62
N SER A 189 35.34 -15.97 -0.57
CA SER A 189 34.92 -15.18 -1.74
C SER A 189 33.78 -14.20 -1.46
N GLN A 190 32.83 -14.55 -0.59
CA GLN A 190 31.71 -13.69 -0.16
C GLN A 190 32.13 -12.40 0.59
N HIS A 191 33.37 -12.29 1.05
CA HIS A 191 33.88 -11.11 1.76
C HIS A 191 34.45 -10.04 0.80
N VAL A 192 34.62 -10.36 -0.48
CA VAL A 192 35.05 -9.38 -1.49
C VAL A 192 34.00 -8.27 -1.62
N GLY A 193 34.45 -7.02 -1.61
CA GLY A 193 33.63 -5.81 -1.59
C GLY A 193 33.06 -5.45 -0.21
N LYS A 194 33.28 -6.28 0.83
CA LYS A 194 32.72 -6.07 2.17
C LYS A 194 33.75 -5.47 3.13
N LEU A 195 33.23 -4.89 4.22
CA LEU A 195 34.07 -4.31 5.27
C LEU A 195 34.69 -5.40 6.16
N PHE A 196 35.83 -5.08 6.76
CA PHE A 196 36.51 -5.93 7.73
C PHE A 196 37.04 -5.05 8.87
N TYR A 197 36.71 -5.43 10.09
CA TYR A 197 37.03 -4.69 11.30
C TYR A 197 38.25 -5.29 11.99
N MET A 198 39.17 -4.46 12.48
CA MET A 198 40.31 -4.88 13.29
C MET A 198 40.58 -3.90 14.44
N GLU A 199 40.84 -4.44 15.63
CA GLU A 199 41.13 -3.67 16.84
C GLU A 199 42.47 -4.10 17.44
N GLN A 200 43.22 -3.15 17.99
CA GLN A 200 44.49 -3.45 18.66
C GLN A 200 44.31 -4.27 19.95
N LYS A 201 45.24 -5.18 20.22
CA LYS A 201 45.28 -5.96 21.47
C LYS A 201 45.79 -5.16 22.67
N ALA A 202 46.79 -4.31 22.45
CA ALA A 202 47.49 -3.55 23.49
C ALA A 202 47.25 -2.05 23.31
N VAL A 203 46.88 -1.36 24.40
CA VAL A 203 46.52 0.06 24.38
C VAL A 203 47.68 0.96 24.87
N ASP A 204 48.71 0.38 25.50
CA ASP A 204 49.79 1.11 26.18
C ASP A 204 51.11 1.22 25.37
N SER A 205 51.07 0.92 24.07
CA SER A 205 52.26 1.04 23.20
C SER A 205 52.61 2.48 22.81
N VAL A 206 51.63 3.39 22.88
CA VAL A 206 51.79 4.83 22.60
C VAL A 206 51.69 5.60 23.91
N GLY A 207 52.63 6.52 24.13
CA GLY A 207 52.70 7.34 25.34
C GLY A 207 51.45 8.21 25.54
N ARG A 208 51.07 8.45 26.79
CA ARG A 208 49.95 9.35 27.10
C ARG A 208 50.34 10.80 26.80
N TRP A 209 49.36 11.60 26.41
CA TRP A 209 49.50 13.05 26.30
C TRP A 209 49.76 13.64 27.69
N GLU A 210 50.72 14.55 27.77
CA GLU A 210 51.18 15.23 28.97
C GLU A 210 51.38 16.71 28.61
N THR A 211 51.19 17.61 29.57
CA THR A 211 51.39 19.07 29.40
C THR A 211 52.88 19.41 29.34
N ASP A 212 53.25 20.40 28.53
CA ASP A 212 54.61 20.92 28.38
C ASP A 212 55.66 19.86 28.02
N LYS A 213 55.26 18.87 27.22
CA LYS A 213 56.13 17.79 26.73
C LYS A 213 56.67 18.13 25.35
N ASP A 214 57.96 17.89 25.14
CA ASP A 214 58.60 18.00 23.84
C ASP A 214 57.98 16.97 22.86
N ILE A 215 57.43 17.46 21.75
CA ILE A 215 56.74 16.70 20.70
C ILE A 215 57.17 17.23 19.33
N GLY A 216 57.67 16.34 18.48
CA GLY A 216 57.98 16.61 17.09
C GLY A 216 56.77 16.39 16.17
N VAL A 217 56.81 17.00 14.98
CA VAL A 217 55.85 16.67 13.91
C VAL A 217 56.01 15.19 13.54
N GLY A 218 54.90 14.46 13.51
CA GLY A 218 54.83 13.02 13.26
C GLY A 218 54.76 12.16 14.52
N ASP A 219 55.07 12.71 15.69
CA ASP A 219 54.96 11.96 16.95
C ASP A 219 53.49 11.67 17.28
N GLU A 220 53.24 10.49 17.83
CA GLU A 220 51.92 10.04 18.22
C GLU A 220 51.75 10.06 19.74
N CYS A 221 50.60 10.49 20.21
CA CYS A 221 50.22 10.41 21.62
C CYS A 221 48.83 9.81 21.78
N ARG A 222 48.55 9.32 22.99
CA ARG A 222 47.23 8.85 23.38
C ARG A 222 46.62 9.76 24.44
N TYR A 223 45.37 10.14 24.26
CA TYR A 223 44.58 10.74 25.32
C TYR A 223 43.28 9.95 25.46
N GLN A 224 43.06 9.39 26.66
CA GLN A 224 41.99 8.43 26.90
C GLN A 224 42.09 7.23 25.93
N GLU A 225 41.06 6.98 25.12
CA GLU A 225 40.98 5.89 24.14
C GLU A 225 41.38 6.34 22.73
N ASN A 226 41.60 7.65 22.52
CA ASN A 226 41.92 8.25 21.23
C ASN A 226 43.43 8.41 21.02
N PHE A 227 43.85 8.21 19.77
CA PHE A 227 45.22 8.35 19.31
C PHE A 227 45.33 9.55 18.38
N TYR A 228 46.39 10.32 18.52
CA TYR A 228 46.61 11.54 17.76
C TYR A 228 48.03 11.58 17.21
N ARG A 229 48.21 12.27 16.08
CA ARG A 229 49.52 12.59 15.49
C ARG A 229 49.74 14.09 15.50
N CYS A 230 50.92 14.53 15.91
CA CYS A 230 51.33 15.92 15.78
C CYS A 230 51.54 16.24 14.29
N VAL A 231 50.76 17.18 13.75
CA VAL A 231 50.89 17.62 12.35
C VAL A 231 51.62 18.95 12.22
N ASP A 232 51.65 19.75 13.30
CA ASP A 232 52.44 20.98 13.40
C ASP A 232 52.93 21.16 14.84
N GLY A 233 54.24 21.30 15.03
CA GLY A 233 54.87 21.48 16.34
C GLY A 233 54.68 22.87 16.95
N GLY A 234 54.00 23.79 16.26
CA GLY A 234 53.85 25.16 16.70
C GLY A 234 55.20 25.88 16.84
N SER A 235 55.26 26.93 17.65
CA SER A 235 56.48 27.75 17.78
C SER A 235 57.59 27.12 18.62
N ASN A 236 57.26 26.22 19.56
CA ASN A 236 58.22 25.67 20.53
C ASN A 236 58.35 24.14 20.51
N GLY A 237 57.53 23.42 19.74
CA GLY A 237 57.57 21.95 19.72
C GLY A 237 57.14 21.32 21.05
N THR A 238 56.32 22.01 21.85
CA THR A 238 55.84 21.53 23.14
C THR A 238 54.32 21.55 23.25
N THR A 239 53.76 20.51 23.86
CA THR A 239 52.31 20.40 24.08
C THR A 239 51.78 21.53 24.95
N GLY A 240 50.55 21.97 24.66
CA GLY A 240 49.86 23.00 25.42
C GLY A 240 49.21 22.48 26.71
N THR A 241 48.26 23.26 27.23
CA THR A 241 47.56 22.97 28.49
C THR A 241 46.24 22.24 28.31
N VAL A 242 45.73 22.09 27.09
CA VAL A 242 44.41 21.52 26.80
C VAL A 242 44.56 20.24 26.00
N ALA A 243 44.43 19.09 26.65
CA ALA A 243 44.56 17.80 25.97
C ALA A 243 43.62 17.65 24.76
N PRO A 244 44.04 16.97 23.68
CA PRO A 244 43.20 16.75 22.51
C PRO A 244 42.05 15.78 22.83
N THR A 245 40.81 16.23 22.62
CA THR A 245 39.56 15.45 22.81
C THR A 245 38.69 15.37 21.57
N HIS A 246 39.06 16.08 20.50
CA HIS A 246 38.34 16.06 19.24
C HIS A 246 38.40 14.65 18.61
N THR A 247 37.30 14.24 18.00
CA THR A 247 37.18 12.93 17.33
C THR A 247 37.17 13.06 15.81
N THR A 248 37.46 14.26 15.30
CA THR A 248 37.55 14.57 13.86
C THR A 248 38.55 15.70 13.61
N GLY A 249 39.27 15.62 12.50
CA GLY A 249 40.15 16.68 12.01
C GLY A 249 41.33 17.02 12.92
N ASP A 250 41.77 18.28 12.84
CA ASP A 250 42.95 18.81 13.53
C ASP A 250 42.54 19.85 14.57
N SER A 251 43.14 19.81 15.77
CA SER A 251 42.94 20.84 16.80
C SER A 251 44.23 21.11 17.56
N TRP A 252 44.46 22.40 17.84
CA TRP A 252 45.54 22.84 18.71
C TRP A 252 45.25 22.43 20.16
N ASP A 253 46.27 21.97 20.89
CA ASP A 253 46.19 21.71 22.34
C ASP A 253 46.60 22.93 23.20
N GLY A 254 46.79 24.09 22.56
CA GLY A 254 47.26 25.31 23.18
C GLY A 254 47.17 26.52 22.24
N TRP A 255 48.16 27.39 22.30
CA TRP A 255 48.18 28.69 21.60
C TRP A 255 48.69 28.62 20.16
N GLY A 256 49.28 27.50 19.76
CA GLY A 256 49.75 27.24 18.39
C GLY A 256 50.80 28.21 17.86
N LEU A 257 50.72 28.54 16.56
CA LEU A 257 51.67 29.41 15.87
C LEU A 257 51.65 30.85 16.45
N GLY A 258 52.81 31.32 16.93
CA GLY A 258 52.96 32.63 17.56
C GLY A 258 52.61 32.66 19.05
N GLY A 259 52.25 31.51 19.63
CA GLY A 259 51.92 31.32 21.04
C GLY A 259 53.11 30.84 21.90
N ARG A 260 52.86 30.67 23.21
CA ARG A 260 53.89 30.21 24.18
C ARG A 260 54.12 28.70 24.16
N ASN A 261 53.09 27.90 23.92
CA ASN A 261 53.11 26.44 23.82
C ASN A 261 51.83 25.97 23.10
N GLY A 262 51.88 24.79 22.49
CA GLY A 262 50.76 24.20 21.76
C GLY A 262 51.17 23.62 20.41
N VAL A 263 50.80 22.38 20.18
CA VAL A 263 50.97 21.65 18.91
C VAL A 263 49.61 21.33 18.30
N LEU A 264 49.56 21.18 16.98
CA LEU A 264 48.36 20.81 16.24
C LEU A 264 48.26 19.29 16.20
N TRP A 265 47.25 18.74 16.85
CA TRP A 265 46.99 17.30 16.88
C TRP A 265 45.93 16.94 15.83
N ARG A 266 46.22 15.92 15.04
CA ARG A 266 45.26 15.23 14.17
C ARG A 266 44.74 13.99 14.87
N TYR A 267 43.42 13.82 14.95
CA TYR A 267 42.82 12.56 15.40
C TYR A 267 43.12 11.42 14.41
N LEU A 268 43.61 10.28 14.92
CA LEU A 268 43.91 9.09 14.13
C LEU A 268 42.84 8.02 14.28
N HIS A 269 42.58 7.51 15.49
CA HIS A 269 41.63 6.41 15.72
C HIS A 269 41.36 6.21 17.21
N SER A 270 40.30 5.46 17.54
CA SER A 270 39.97 5.04 18.92
C SER A 270 40.36 3.58 19.22
N GLY A 271 41.44 3.11 18.59
CA GLY A 271 42.04 1.79 18.81
C GLY A 271 41.62 0.70 17.82
N PHE A 272 40.85 1.04 16.79
CA PHE A 272 40.43 0.12 15.74
C PHE A 272 40.38 0.82 14.38
N GLY A 273 40.35 0.02 13.32
CA GLY A 273 40.17 0.49 11.95
C GLY A 273 39.33 -0.47 11.12
N VAL A 274 38.92 0.02 9.95
CA VAL A 274 38.08 -0.72 9.00
C VAL A 274 38.74 -0.69 7.63
N CYS A 275 38.75 -1.84 6.97
CA CYS A 275 39.21 -1.97 5.59
C CYS A 275 38.12 -2.62 4.74
N ARG A 276 38.17 -2.43 3.42
CA ARG A 276 37.27 -3.05 2.46
C ARG A 276 38.05 -4.06 1.65
N ILE A 277 37.68 -5.32 1.76
CA ILE A 277 38.37 -6.39 1.04
C ILE A 277 38.07 -6.24 -0.46
N THR A 278 39.10 -6.24 -1.30
CA THR A 278 39.01 -6.12 -2.75
C THR A 278 39.37 -7.40 -3.48
N ALA A 279 40.21 -8.25 -2.89
CA ALA A 279 40.54 -9.56 -3.42
C ALA A 279 40.94 -10.53 -2.29
N ILE A 280 40.82 -11.83 -2.53
CA ILE A 280 41.16 -12.89 -1.57
C ILE A 280 42.01 -13.93 -2.29
N ALA A 281 43.08 -14.37 -1.64
CA ALA A 281 43.93 -15.44 -2.15
C ALA A 281 43.22 -16.80 -2.07
N GLY A 282 43.59 -17.73 -2.96
CA GLY A 282 42.94 -19.04 -3.05
C GLY A 282 43.07 -19.92 -1.80
N ASP A 283 43.98 -19.60 -0.88
CA ASP A 283 44.16 -20.29 0.40
C ASP A 283 43.24 -19.76 1.52
N GLY A 284 42.58 -18.61 1.32
CA GLY A 284 41.77 -17.93 2.33
C GLY A 284 42.55 -17.33 3.51
N LEU A 285 43.89 -17.39 3.48
CA LEU A 285 44.78 -16.87 4.53
C LEU A 285 45.12 -15.41 4.31
N THR A 286 45.09 -14.94 3.06
CA THR A 286 45.42 -13.55 2.72
C THR A 286 44.33 -12.88 1.90
N ALA A 287 44.16 -11.57 2.13
CA ALA A 287 43.24 -10.72 1.39
C ALA A 287 43.86 -9.36 1.10
N THR A 288 43.66 -8.84 -0.12
CA THR A 288 43.94 -7.44 -0.44
C THR A 288 42.74 -6.61 0.00
N ALA A 289 42.98 -5.50 0.69
CA ALA A 289 41.93 -4.63 1.20
C ALA A 289 42.36 -3.17 1.15
N ASP A 290 41.42 -2.27 0.87
CA ASP A 290 41.65 -0.83 0.94
C ASP A 290 41.19 -0.32 2.30
N VAL A 291 42.06 0.39 3.02
CA VAL A 291 41.69 1.02 4.30
C VAL A 291 40.61 2.06 4.03
N VAL A 292 39.46 1.94 4.69
CA VAL A 292 38.31 2.81 4.42
C VAL A 292 38.51 4.13 5.14
N PRO A 293 38.60 5.26 4.42
CA PRO A 293 38.71 6.56 5.05
C PRO A 293 37.41 6.86 5.81
N ARG A 294 37.52 7.41 7.02
CA ARG A 294 36.36 8.07 7.64
C ARG A 294 36.12 9.43 6.96
N GLN A 295 34.90 9.93 7.10
CA GLN A 295 34.37 11.11 6.42
C GLN A 295 35.12 12.43 6.75
N ASP A 296 36.07 12.39 7.69
CA ASP A 296 36.83 13.50 8.27
C ASP A 296 38.32 13.52 7.89
N GLY A 297 38.78 12.63 7.00
CA GLY A 297 39.92 12.95 6.13
C GLY A 297 41.19 12.12 6.26
N GLU A 298 41.40 11.31 7.30
CA GLU A 298 42.38 10.21 7.29
C GLU A 298 42.30 9.43 8.60
N ILE A 299 41.97 8.14 8.52
CA ILE A 299 42.15 7.22 9.65
C ILE A 299 42.86 5.99 9.14
N GLU A 300 44.08 5.87 9.64
CA GLU A 300 44.93 4.74 9.39
C GLU A 300 44.55 3.57 10.33
N LEU A 301 44.83 2.34 9.92
CA LEU A 301 44.80 1.22 10.85
C LEU A 301 45.75 1.50 12.03
N PRO A 302 45.41 1.07 13.26
CA PRO A 302 46.32 1.19 14.38
C PRO A 302 47.68 0.57 14.08
N ALA A 303 48.78 1.23 14.48
CA ALA A 303 50.12 0.66 14.31
C ALA A 303 50.22 -0.75 14.96
N GLN A 304 49.46 -0.97 16.04
CA GLN A 304 49.34 -2.24 16.76
C GLN A 304 48.44 -3.29 16.09
N VAL A 305 48.16 -3.15 14.79
CA VAL A 305 47.62 -4.23 13.96
C VAL A 305 48.44 -4.46 12.68
N VAL A 306 49.59 -3.78 12.53
CA VAL A 306 50.42 -3.82 11.31
C VAL A 306 51.66 -4.68 11.54
N GLY A 307 51.87 -5.67 10.67
CA GLY A 307 52.98 -6.63 10.77
C GLY A 307 52.70 -7.78 11.74
N SER A 308 53.38 -8.91 11.52
CA SER A 308 53.09 -10.19 12.18
C SER A 308 53.24 -10.16 13.71
N THR A 309 54.15 -9.35 14.25
CA THR A 309 54.34 -9.17 15.70
C THR A 309 53.11 -8.58 16.38
N PHE A 310 52.35 -7.76 15.66
CA PHE A 310 51.17 -7.05 16.15
C PHE A 310 49.86 -7.69 15.68
N ALA A 311 49.89 -8.96 15.24
CA ALA A 311 48.68 -9.70 14.91
C ALA A 311 47.70 -9.67 16.08
N THR A 312 46.44 -9.37 15.75
CA THR A 312 45.32 -9.23 16.70
C THR A 312 44.30 -10.32 16.47
N TYR A 313 43.74 -10.86 17.56
CA TYR A 313 42.57 -11.75 17.49
C TYR A 313 41.26 -10.97 17.49
N LYS A 314 41.28 -9.66 17.78
CA LYS A 314 40.09 -8.81 17.81
C LYS A 314 39.78 -8.30 16.42
N TRP A 315 39.02 -9.09 15.68
CA TRP A 315 38.57 -8.75 14.33
C TRP A 315 37.12 -9.21 14.13
N ALA A 316 36.44 -8.67 13.12
CA ALA A 316 35.10 -9.10 12.75
C ALA A 316 34.84 -8.92 11.24
N HIS A 317 34.09 -9.85 10.66
CA HIS A 317 33.57 -9.73 9.30
C HIS A 317 32.37 -8.77 9.26
N TYR A 318 32.13 -8.18 8.10
CA TYR A 318 30.88 -7.48 7.81
C TYR A 318 29.68 -8.42 7.90
N ALA A 319 28.57 -7.95 8.48
CA ALA A 319 27.43 -8.81 8.79
C ALA A 319 26.66 -9.29 7.55
N TRP A 320 26.68 -8.53 6.43
CA TRP A 320 25.80 -8.81 5.28
C TRP A 320 26.57 -9.23 4.02
N ASN A 321 26.28 -10.42 3.52
CA ASN A 321 26.89 -10.96 2.30
C ASN A 321 26.00 -12.05 1.67
N ASP A 322 26.40 -12.56 0.51
CA ASP A 322 25.58 -13.50 -0.28
C ASP A 322 25.38 -14.87 0.41
N THR A 323 26.23 -15.21 1.38
CA THR A 323 26.13 -16.47 2.15
C THR A 323 25.33 -16.28 3.43
N ASP A 324 25.75 -15.32 4.28
CA ASP A 324 25.11 -15.01 5.57
C ASP A 324 23.77 -14.28 5.41
N GLY A 325 23.48 -13.82 4.19
CA GLY A 325 22.28 -13.11 3.81
C GLY A 325 22.36 -11.62 4.15
N TYR A 326 21.36 -10.91 3.63
CA TYR A 326 21.11 -9.50 3.85
C TYR A 326 19.93 -9.31 4.82
N PRO A 327 19.67 -8.09 5.30
CA PRO A 327 18.49 -7.79 6.10
C PRO A 327 17.19 -8.16 5.40
N GLY A 328 16.27 -8.75 6.16
CA GLY A 328 14.94 -9.14 5.67
C GLY A 328 13.89 -8.07 5.87
N THR A 329 14.09 -7.14 6.82
CA THR A 329 13.12 -6.08 7.13
C THR A 329 13.83 -4.79 7.53
N VAL A 330 13.15 -3.66 7.36
CA VAL A 330 13.71 -2.32 7.57
C VAL A 330 12.64 -1.32 8.01
N THR A 331 12.98 -0.39 8.90
CA THR A 331 12.12 0.75 9.27
C THR A 331 12.92 1.96 9.73
N TYR A 332 12.29 3.12 9.80
CA TYR A 332 12.82 4.31 10.46
C TYR A 332 12.22 4.45 11.86
N TYR A 333 13.06 4.75 12.86
CA TYR A 333 12.58 5.06 14.21
C TYR A 333 13.61 5.91 14.96
N GLN A 334 13.16 6.97 15.64
CA GLN A 334 14.00 7.91 16.40
C GLN A 334 15.27 8.38 15.64
N GLN A 335 15.09 8.80 14.38
CA GLN A 335 16.18 9.25 13.49
C GLN A 335 17.27 8.18 13.24
N ARG A 336 16.93 6.90 13.34
CA ARG A 336 17.81 5.79 12.93
C ARG A 336 17.13 4.98 11.83
N LEU A 337 17.93 4.49 10.89
CA LEU A 337 17.51 3.44 9.97
C LEU A 337 17.82 2.09 10.63
N ILE A 338 16.80 1.27 10.79
CA ILE A 338 16.86 0.02 11.55
C ILE A 338 16.60 -1.15 10.61
N PHE A 339 17.56 -2.06 10.53
CA PHE A 339 17.48 -3.31 9.79
C PHE A 339 17.28 -4.48 10.76
N GLY A 340 16.54 -5.50 10.34
CA GLY A 340 16.27 -6.68 11.16
C GLY A 340 16.41 -7.99 10.38
N GLY A 341 17.07 -8.96 11.00
CA GLY A 341 17.15 -10.37 10.58
C GLY A 341 17.89 -10.61 9.27
N SER A 342 18.87 -11.52 9.27
CA SER A 342 19.41 -12.11 8.02
C SER A 342 19.35 -13.64 8.07
N ARG A 343 19.86 -14.34 7.05
CA ARG A 343 19.87 -15.80 7.01
C ARG A 343 20.70 -16.39 8.16
N ALA A 344 21.90 -15.86 8.41
CA ALA A 344 22.77 -16.28 9.50
C ALA A 344 22.42 -15.63 10.84
N PHE A 345 21.84 -14.42 10.82
CA PHE A 345 21.54 -13.62 12.01
C PHE A 345 20.04 -13.29 12.10
N PRO A 346 19.14 -14.29 12.22
CA PRO A 346 17.70 -14.07 12.14
C PRO A 346 17.10 -13.31 13.32
N GLN A 347 17.84 -13.18 14.43
CA GLN A 347 17.41 -12.52 15.69
C GLN A 347 18.14 -11.19 15.95
N THR A 348 18.90 -10.70 14.97
CA THR A 348 19.73 -9.51 15.12
C THR A 348 19.06 -8.28 14.52
N ILE A 349 19.17 -7.16 15.24
CA ILE A 349 18.75 -5.83 14.83
C ILE A 349 20.00 -4.95 14.70
N TRP A 350 20.08 -4.19 13.61
CA TRP A 350 21.14 -3.23 13.35
C TRP A 350 20.52 -1.84 13.16
N CYS A 351 20.84 -0.91 14.05
CA CYS A 351 20.43 0.48 13.95
C CYS A 351 21.62 1.34 13.53
N SER A 352 21.43 2.23 12.57
CA SER A 352 22.41 3.27 12.21
C SER A 352 22.65 4.23 13.37
N ARG A 353 23.64 5.11 13.24
CA ARG A 353 23.78 6.30 14.07
C ARG A 353 22.56 7.20 13.95
N THR A 354 22.30 7.99 14.99
CA THR A 354 21.23 8.97 14.99
C THR A 354 21.53 10.06 13.95
N GLY A 355 20.57 10.33 13.06
CA GLY A 355 20.67 11.37 12.03
C GLY A 355 21.51 11.02 10.80
N ASP A 356 22.21 9.88 10.80
CA ASP A 356 23.03 9.41 9.68
C ASP A 356 22.70 7.95 9.35
N TYR A 357 21.80 7.76 8.39
CA TYR A 357 21.14 6.48 8.10
C TYR A 357 22.06 5.40 7.50
N HIS A 358 23.20 5.77 6.93
CA HIS A 358 24.14 4.82 6.32
C HIS A 358 25.34 4.53 7.22
N ASN A 359 25.44 5.19 8.37
CA ASN A 359 26.61 5.12 9.23
C ASN A 359 26.38 4.21 10.42
N PHE A 360 27.16 3.13 10.49
CA PHE A 360 27.10 2.12 11.54
C PHE A 360 28.31 2.20 12.48
N TYR A 361 28.95 3.37 12.54
CA TYR A 361 30.09 3.62 13.40
C TYR A 361 29.74 3.51 14.90
N ARG A 362 30.70 3.01 15.68
CA ARG A 362 30.65 2.94 17.14
C ARG A 362 31.90 3.62 17.72
N SER A 363 31.72 4.44 18.73
CA SER A 363 32.81 5.07 19.46
C SER A 363 33.37 4.13 20.53
N ASN A 364 34.55 4.45 21.02
CA ASN A 364 35.17 3.78 22.14
C ASN A 364 35.74 4.83 23.10
N PRO A 365 35.15 5.03 24.31
CA PRO A 365 33.94 4.36 24.82
C PRO A 365 32.70 4.69 23.99
N LYS A 366 31.66 3.85 24.09
CA LYS A 366 30.40 4.07 23.38
C LYS A 366 29.73 5.37 23.82
N VAL A 367 29.12 6.08 22.88
CA VAL A 367 28.32 7.27 23.12
C VAL A 367 26.88 7.06 22.63
N ASP A 368 25.95 7.93 23.04
CA ASP A 368 24.51 7.68 22.88
C ASP A 368 24.05 7.65 21.42
N ASP A 369 24.68 8.41 20.54
CA ASP A 369 24.36 8.52 19.12
C ASP A 369 25.02 7.43 18.25
N ASP A 370 25.85 6.55 18.83
CA ASP A 370 26.48 5.43 18.14
C ASP A 370 25.46 4.43 17.59
N ALA A 371 25.90 3.65 16.60
CA ALA A 371 25.11 2.55 16.05
C ALA A 371 24.83 1.45 17.09
N ILE A 372 23.68 0.79 16.95
CA ILE A 372 23.24 -0.27 17.86
C ILE A 372 23.23 -1.59 17.09
N THR A 373 23.85 -2.62 17.66
CA THR A 373 23.67 -4.00 17.20
C THR A 373 23.19 -4.81 18.39
N TYR A 374 22.01 -5.40 18.27
CA TYR A 374 21.36 -6.13 19.34
C TYR A 374 20.93 -7.50 18.85
N ASN A 375 21.31 -8.54 19.57
CA ASN A 375 20.90 -9.91 19.29
C ASN A 375 19.93 -10.39 20.39
N TYR A 376 18.71 -10.73 20.00
CA TYR A 376 17.71 -11.23 20.94
C TYR A 376 17.96 -12.70 21.30
N ALA A 377 18.24 -12.97 22.58
CA ALA A 377 18.38 -14.31 23.11
C ALA A 377 17.02 -14.88 23.58
N GLY A 378 16.28 -15.49 22.67
CA GLY A 378 15.02 -16.19 22.97
C GLY A 378 15.21 -17.67 23.32
N ARG A 379 14.23 -18.28 24.01
CA ARG A 379 14.18 -19.74 24.24
C ARG A 379 14.11 -20.56 22.94
N GLN A 380 13.52 -19.95 21.91
CA GLN A 380 13.39 -20.50 20.56
C GLN A 380 14.00 -19.51 19.58
N LEU A 381 14.51 -20.03 18.46
CA LEU A 381 14.98 -19.22 17.35
C LEU A 381 13.75 -18.66 16.62
N ASN A 382 13.42 -17.41 16.93
CA ASN A 382 12.31 -16.68 16.33
C ASN A 382 12.87 -15.64 15.37
N LYS A 383 12.70 -15.84 14.07
CA LYS A 383 13.17 -14.91 13.03
C LYS A 383 12.41 -13.59 13.15
N ILE A 384 13.11 -12.47 13.08
CA ILE A 384 12.52 -11.14 12.94
C ILE A 384 11.91 -11.00 11.55
N LEU A 385 10.63 -10.65 11.48
CA LEU A 385 9.88 -10.54 10.24
C LEU A 385 9.53 -9.08 9.92
N HIS A 386 9.06 -8.33 10.92
CA HIS A 386 8.63 -6.95 10.74
C HIS A 386 9.08 -6.04 11.87
N LEU A 387 9.37 -4.80 11.52
CA LEU A 387 9.63 -3.70 12.44
C LEU A 387 8.60 -2.61 12.17
N LEU A 388 7.88 -2.17 13.20
CA LEU A 388 6.79 -1.21 13.05
C LEU A 388 6.76 -0.21 14.21
N ASP A 389 6.40 1.03 13.90
CA ASP A 389 6.19 2.08 14.89
C ASP A 389 4.69 2.26 15.13
N VAL A 390 4.24 2.01 16.36
CA VAL A 390 2.88 2.26 16.85
C VAL A 390 2.91 3.05 18.16
N GLY A 391 3.76 4.08 18.20
CA GLY A 391 4.06 4.90 19.38
C GLY A 391 5.29 4.41 20.14
N GLN A 392 5.62 3.13 19.98
CA GLN A 392 6.91 2.54 20.31
C GLN A 392 7.30 1.57 19.20
N LEU A 393 8.60 1.29 19.08
CA LEU A 393 9.09 0.30 18.13
C LEU A 393 8.69 -1.10 18.58
N ILE A 394 7.90 -1.77 17.74
CA ILE A 394 7.47 -3.16 17.90
C ILE A 394 8.20 -4.03 16.89
N VAL A 395 8.67 -5.19 17.36
CA VAL A 395 9.31 -6.23 16.56
C VAL A 395 8.37 -7.43 16.49
N LEU A 396 7.88 -7.74 15.30
CA LEU A 396 7.12 -8.95 15.03
C LEU A 396 8.07 -10.04 14.57
N THR A 397 8.02 -11.19 15.26
CA THR A 397 8.84 -12.36 14.93
C THR A 397 7.95 -13.52 14.53
N SER A 398 8.56 -14.59 14.02
CA SER A 398 7.85 -15.83 13.69
C SER A 398 7.15 -16.51 14.87
N GLY A 399 7.50 -16.15 16.13
CA GLY A 399 6.96 -16.79 17.33
C GLY A 399 6.37 -15.85 18.38
N GLY A 400 6.43 -14.53 18.19
CA GLY A 400 5.85 -13.58 19.12
C GLY A 400 6.12 -12.12 18.80
N GLU A 401 5.47 -11.26 19.58
CA GLU A 401 5.46 -9.82 19.43
C GLU A 401 6.27 -9.19 20.58
N PHE A 402 7.23 -8.33 20.25
CA PHE A 402 8.15 -7.74 21.22
C PHE A 402 8.12 -6.22 21.13
N LYS A 403 8.10 -5.57 22.30
CA LYS A 403 8.22 -4.11 22.46
C LYS A 403 9.67 -3.75 22.74
N VAL A 404 10.22 -2.82 21.98
CA VAL A 404 11.56 -2.27 22.23
C VAL A 404 11.47 -1.16 23.26
N THR A 405 12.31 -1.23 24.27
CA THR A 405 12.44 -0.22 25.33
C THR A 405 13.81 0.45 25.25
N GLY A 406 13.81 1.77 25.41
CA GLY A 406 15.01 2.60 25.46
C GLY A 406 15.54 2.81 26.88
N ASP A 407 16.28 3.92 27.06
CA ASP A 407 16.67 4.46 28.36
C ASP A 407 15.47 4.92 29.21
N SER A 408 15.72 5.57 30.35
CA SER A 408 14.66 6.08 31.23
C SER A 408 13.71 7.11 30.58
N ASN A 409 14.12 7.72 29.47
CA ASN A 409 13.32 8.66 28.69
C ASN A 409 12.72 8.00 27.43
N GLY A 410 12.95 6.70 27.21
CA GLY A 410 12.50 5.96 26.05
C GLY A 410 13.35 6.17 24.79
N ASN A 411 14.53 6.78 24.90
CA ASN A 411 15.44 6.98 23.76
C ASN A 411 16.29 5.74 23.51
N LEU A 412 16.50 5.39 22.24
CA LEU A 412 17.40 4.32 21.85
C LEU A 412 18.84 4.82 21.79
N THR A 413 19.68 4.35 22.72
CA THR A 413 21.08 4.81 22.86
C THR A 413 22.11 3.71 22.61
N GLY A 414 23.25 4.07 22.01
CA GLY A 414 24.39 3.19 21.79
C GLY A 414 25.05 2.68 23.09
N THR A 415 24.85 3.39 24.20
CA THR A 415 25.46 3.11 25.52
C THR A 415 24.75 2.02 26.33
N GLY A 416 23.58 1.53 25.89
CA GLY A 416 22.84 0.46 26.57
C GLY A 416 21.33 0.66 26.67
N GLY A 417 20.78 1.75 26.13
CA GLY A 417 19.35 2.01 26.06
C GLY A 417 18.66 1.24 24.92
N PHE A 418 18.80 -0.08 24.88
CA PHE A 418 18.06 -0.93 23.93
C PHE A 418 17.79 -2.32 24.55
N ALA A 419 16.52 -2.64 24.73
CA ALA A 419 16.09 -3.97 25.16
C ALA A 419 14.77 -4.38 24.50
N MET A 420 14.53 -5.68 24.35
CA MET A 420 13.28 -6.23 23.82
C MET A 420 12.49 -6.93 24.92
N SER A 421 11.20 -6.62 25.02
CA SER A 421 10.27 -7.17 26.02
C SER A 421 9.08 -7.85 25.33
N GLY A 422 8.84 -9.13 25.64
CA GLY A 422 7.72 -9.88 25.04
C GLY A 422 6.37 -9.33 25.45
N GLN A 423 5.44 -9.24 24.50
CA GLN A 423 4.07 -8.77 24.71
C GLN A 423 3.08 -9.95 24.58
N SER A 424 3.13 -10.63 23.44
CA SER A 424 2.39 -11.87 23.19
C SER A 424 3.23 -12.85 22.36
N PHE A 425 2.75 -14.10 22.25
CA PHE A 425 3.47 -15.19 21.58
C PHE A 425 2.62 -15.84 20.49
N ASN A 426 1.94 -15.02 19.69
CA ASN A 426 1.09 -15.52 18.60
C ASN A 426 1.89 -15.79 17.33
N GLY A 427 2.95 -15.00 17.10
CA GLY A 427 3.81 -15.09 15.92
C GLY A 427 3.17 -14.44 14.70
N SER A 428 3.99 -13.84 13.85
CA SER A 428 3.54 -13.18 12.63
C SER A 428 3.87 -14.00 11.38
N SER A 429 3.09 -13.81 10.33
CA SER A 429 3.39 -14.32 8.98
C SER A 429 4.39 -13.42 8.26
N ASP A 430 4.88 -13.83 7.10
CA ASP A 430 5.70 -12.97 6.24
C ASP A 430 4.92 -11.79 5.62
N LEU A 431 3.59 -11.72 5.71
CA LEU A 431 2.83 -10.57 5.18
C LEU A 431 3.04 -9.33 6.07
N ALA A 432 3.39 -8.20 5.46
CA ALA A 432 3.71 -6.96 6.18
C ALA A 432 2.51 -6.44 6.98
N PRO A 433 2.67 -5.99 8.24
CA PRO A 433 1.57 -5.44 9.04
C PRO A 433 1.07 -4.11 8.46
N ILE A 434 -0.18 -3.76 8.77
CA ILE A 434 -0.80 -2.48 8.43
C ILE A 434 -0.93 -1.65 9.71
N ASN A 435 -0.45 -0.40 9.68
CA ASN A 435 -0.69 0.55 10.76
C ASN A 435 -2.02 1.29 10.54
N VAL A 436 -2.87 1.31 11.57
CA VAL A 436 -4.15 2.04 11.60
C VAL A 436 -4.19 2.89 12.88
N GLY A 437 -3.84 4.17 12.76
CA GLY A 437 -3.69 5.04 13.94
C GLY A 437 -2.60 4.54 14.88
N SER A 438 -2.94 4.28 16.15
CA SER A 438 -2.03 3.72 17.18
C SER A 438 -2.10 2.19 17.30
N VAL A 439 -2.71 1.52 16.33
CA VAL A 439 -2.91 0.07 16.30
C VAL A 439 -2.21 -0.52 15.08
N ALA A 440 -1.62 -1.70 15.23
CA ALA A 440 -1.16 -2.49 14.10
C ALA A 440 -2.10 -3.67 13.84
N LEU A 441 -2.47 -3.88 12.59
CA LEU A 441 -3.08 -5.12 12.11
C LEU A 441 -1.96 -6.02 11.59
N TYR A 442 -1.94 -7.28 12.01
CA TYR A 442 -0.99 -8.26 11.51
C TYR A 442 -1.66 -9.62 11.28
N VAL A 443 -1.11 -10.38 10.34
CA VAL A 443 -1.54 -11.76 10.08
C VAL A 443 -0.65 -12.70 10.90
N GLN A 444 -1.28 -13.63 11.61
CA GLN A 444 -0.60 -14.61 12.45
C GLN A 444 0.22 -15.60 11.60
N GLN A 445 1.23 -16.25 12.17
CA GLN A 445 2.21 -17.14 11.51
C GLN A 445 1.64 -18.09 10.43
N LYS A 446 0.44 -18.64 10.61
CA LYS A 446 -0.18 -19.59 9.66
C LYS A 446 -0.93 -18.92 8.50
N GLY A 447 -1.04 -17.59 8.47
CA GLY A 447 -1.60 -16.83 7.35
C GLY A 447 -3.13 -16.68 7.35
N SER A 448 -3.86 -17.41 8.19
CA SER A 448 -5.34 -17.41 8.19
C SER A 448 -5.98 -16.47 9.20
N ILE A 449 -5.30 -16.15 10.30
CA ILE A 449 -5.88 -15.36 11.39
C ILE A 449 -5.31 -13.94 11.33
N ILE A 450 -6.20 -12.95 11.38
CA ILE A 450 -5.85 -11.53 11.44
C ILE A 450 -6.11 -11.04 12.84
N ARG A 451 -5.11 -10.35 13.39
CA ARG A 451 -5.12 -9.80 14.74
C ARG A 451 -4.83 -8.31 14.71
N ASP A 452 -5.38 -7.61 15.69
CA ASP A 452 -4.86 -6.29 16.03
C ASP A 452 -3.82 -6.38 17.16
N LEU A 453 -3.03 -5.31 17.29
CA LEU A 453 -2.06 -5.09 18.34
C LEU A 453 -2.17 -3.63 18.79
N PHE A 454 -2.59 -3.42 20.03
CA PHE A 454 -2.91 -2.09 20.58
C PHE A 454 -2.37 -1.97 22.00
N TYR A 455 -2.04 -0.75 22.43
CA TYR A 455 -1.61 -0.49 23.80
C TYR A 455 -2.80 -0.47 24.77
N SER A 456 -2.70 -1.20 25.88
CA SER A 456 -3.65 -1.13 26.99
C SER A 456 -3.02 -0.41 28.17
N PHE A 457 -3.59 0.74 28.57
CA PHE A 457 -3.13 1.49 29.73
C PHE A 457 -3.37 0.75 31.05
N ASP A 458 -4.45 -0.03 31.15
CA ASP A 458 -4.79 -0.78 32.37
C ASP A 458 -3.79 -1.90 32.66
N GLN A 459 -3.26 -2.53 31.61
CA GLN A 459 -2.29 -3.64 31.72
C GLN A 459 -0.85 -3.20 31.41
N ASP A 460 -0.63 -1.92 31.12
CA ASP A 460 0.66 -1.32 30.72
C ASP A 460 1.44 -2.17 29.69
N SER A 461 0.72 -2.72 28.71
CA SER A 461 1.25 -3.67 27.73
C SER A 461 0.46 -3.66 26.43
N TYR A 462 1.11 -4.12 25.36
CA TYR A 462 0.42 -4.34 24.09
C TYR A 462 -0.40 -5.63 24.16
N GLN A 463 -1.67 -5.50 23.79
CA GLN A 463 -2.65 -6.57 23.77
C GLN A 463 -3.07 -6.85 22.33
N SER A 464 -3.59 -8.05 22.09
CA SER A 464 -3.94 -8.50 20.74
C SER A 464 -5.25 -9.30 20.72
N SER A 465 -6.17 -8.89 19.86
CA SER A 465 -7.48 -9.53 19.67
C SER A 465 -7.58 -10.20 18.30
N ASP A 466 -8.27 -11.34 18.23
CA ASP A 466 -8.58 -12.03 16.98
C ASP A 466 -9.78 -11.38 16.28
N LEU A 467 -9.55 -10.77 15.12
CA LEU A 467 -10.58 -10.10 14.33
C LEU A 467 -11.34 -11.05 13.41
N THR A 468 -10.84 -12.27 13.22
CA THR A 468 -11.43 -13.29 12.33
C THR A 468 -12.38 -14.23 13.05
N LEU A 469 -12.39 -14.22 14.38
CA LEU A 469 -13.16 -15.15 15.22
C LEU A 469 -14.64 -15.24 14.82
N LEU A 470 -15.30 -14.11 14.55
CA LEU A 470 -16.72 -14.07 14.20
C LEU A 470 -16.99 -14.45 12.74
N ALA A 471 -15.98 -14.43 11.87
CA ALA A 471 -16.07 -14.69 10.44
C ALA A 471 -15.13 -15.84 10.01
N SER A 472 -14.92 -16.82 10.88
CA SER A 472 -13.94 -17.90 10.70
C SER A 472 -14.12 -18.70 9.39
N HIS A 473 -15.35 -18.80 8.89
CA HIS A 473 -15.67 -19.46 7.61
C HIS A 473 -15.02 -18.78 6.40
N LEU A 474 -14.67 -17.49 6.49
CA LEU A 474 -13.96 -16.77 5.43
C LEU A 474 -12.47 -17.13 5.37
N PHE A 475 -11.92 -17.72 6.44
CA PHE A 475 -10.49 -17.97 6.62
C PHE A 475 -10.13 -19.45 6.74
N ASN A 476 -11.09 -20.31 7.08
CA ASN A 476 -10.88 -21.75 7.18
C ASN A 476 -10.38 -22.34 5.84
N GLY A 477 -9.16 -22.88 5.83
CA GLY A 477 -8.53 -23.45 4.64
C GLY A 477 -7.88 -22.44 3.69
N TYR A 478 -7.86 -21.16 4.06
CA TYR A 478 -7.31 -20.08 3.24
C TYR A 478 -6.29 -19.25 4.02
N SER A 479 -5.36 -18.61 3.31
CA SER A 479 -4.48 -17.59 3.87
C SER A 479 -4.69 -16.24 3.19
N ILE A 480 -4.22 -15.17 3.82
CA ILE A 480 -4.10 -13.85 3.17
C ILE A 480 -2.78 -13.79 2.42
N ARG A 481 -2.87 -13.41 1.15
CA ARG A 481 -1.72 -13.29 0.24
C ARG A 481 -1.16 -11.87 0.24
N ASP A 482 -2.04 -10.88 0.16
CA ASP A 482 -1.69 -9.47 0.12
C ASP A 482 -2.82 -8.63 0.70
N TRP A 483 -2.53 -7.42 1.15
CA TRP A 483 -3.53 -6.51 1.70
C TRP A 483 -3.09 -5.05 1.72
N ALA A 484 -4.07 -4.14 1.72
CA ALA A 484 -3.84 -2.70 1.80
C ALA A 484 -4.94 -1.99 2.57
N LEU A 485 -4.62 -0.85 3.16
CA LEU A 485 -5.56 0.00 3.88
C LEU A 485 -5.98 1.20 3.02
N SER A 486 -7.29 1.40 2.88
CA SER A 486 -7.86 2.68 2.44
C SER A 486 -8.52 3.35 3.65
N VAL A 487 -7.93 4.43 4.17
CA VAL A 487 -8.42 5.15 5.35
C VAL A 487 -9.68 5.92 5.01
N GLN A 488 -9.69 6.62 3.87
CA GLN A 488 -10.85 7.35 3.38
C GLN A 488 -11.48 6.66 2.17
N PRO A 489 -12.82 6.57 2.08
CA PRO A 489 -13.82 7.18 2.98
C PRO A 489 -14.24 6.32 4.20
N PHE A 490 -14.00 5.00 4.21
CA PHE A 490 -14.62 4.09 5.19
C PHE A 490 -13.66 3.35 6.14
N SER A 491 -12.34 3.58 6.08
CA SER A 491 -11.31 2.81 6.81
C SER A 491 -11.47 1.30 6.62
N VAL A 492 -11.11 0.84 5.41
CA VAL A 492 -11.25 -0.56 4.99
C VAL A 492 -9.87 -1.15 4.77
N ALA A 493 -9.58 -2.26 5.44
CA ALA A 493 -8.47 -3.13 5.09
C ALA A 493 -8.93 -4.14 4.04
N TRP A 494 -8.41 -4.01 2.83
CA TRP A 494 -8.69 -4.89 1.70
C TRP A 494 -7.71 -6.04 1.68
N CYS A 495 -8.20 -7.28 1.68
CA CYS A 495 -7.39 -8.48 1.72
C CYS A 495 -7.62 -9.33 0.47
N ALA A 496 -6.53 -9.70 -0.22
CA ALA A 496 -6.51 -10.73 -1.24
C ALA A 496 -6.31 -12.09 -0.59
N ARG A 497 -7.31 -12.96 -0.69
CA ARG A 497 -7.24 -14.33 -0.16
C ARG A 497 -6.48 -15.26 -1.14
N SER A 498 -5.92 -16.34 -0.62
CA SER A 498 -5.13 -17.33 -1.39
C SER A 498 -5.85 -17.96 -2.60
N ASP A 499 -7.18 -17.91 -2.66
CA ASP A 499 -8.00 -18.39 -3.78
C ASP A 499 -8.46 -17.26 -4.73
N GLY A 500 -8.00 -16.03 -4.50
CA GLY A 500 -8.32 -14.85 -5.32
C GLY A 500 -9.55 -14.07 -4.88
N MET A 501 -10.25 -14.50 -3.83
CA MET A 501 -11.37 -13.77 -3.25
C MET A 501 -10.90 -12.45 -2.62
N LEU A 502 -11.58 -11.35 -2.92
CA LEU A 502 -11.38 -10.08 -2.23
C LEU A 502 -12.23 -10.04 -0.95
N LEU A 503 -11.63 -9.70 0.17
CA LEU A 503 -12.33 -9.44 1.43
C LEU A 503 -12.09 -7.99 1.83
N GLY A 504 -13.08 -7.34 2.44
CA GLY A 504 -12.87 -6.08 3.12
C GLY A 504 -13.19 -6.20 4.61
N LEU A 505 -12.39 -5.52 5.42
CA LEU A 505 -12.61 -5.31 6.85
C LEU A 505 -12.76 -3.82 7.11
N THR A 506 -13.97 -3.36 7.35
CA THR A 506 -14.20 -2.03 7.93
C THR A 506 -13.74 -2.07 9.37
N TYR A 507 -12.69 -1.31 9.71
CA TYR A 507 -12.08 -1.31 11.03
C TYR A 507 -12.05 0.09 11.63
N LEU A 508 -12.73 0.24 12.77
CA LEU A 508 -12.68 1.42 13.63
C LEU A 508 -12.79 0.97 15.10
N ARG A 509 -11.64 0.89 15.76
CA ARG A 509 -11.55 0.34 17.12
C ARG A 509 -12.30 1.17 18.16
N GLU A 510 -12.25 2.49 18.08
CA GLU A 510 -12.86 3.41 19.05
C GLU A 510 -14.37 3.23 19.16
N GLN A 511 -15.03 2.86 18.07
CA GLN A 511 -16.47 2.57 18.01
C GLN A 511 -16.77 1.06 18.05
N GLN A 512 -15.75 0.22 18.27
CA GLN A 512 -15.84 -1.24 18.26
C GLN A 512 -16.40 -1.83 16.95
N VAL A 513 -16.19 -1.14 15.83
CA VAL A 513 -16.60 -1.59 14.50
C VAL A 513 -15.47 -2.39 13.87
N TYR A 514 -15.74 -3.67 13.64
CA TYR A 514 -14.89 -4.59 12.88
C TYR A 514 -15.82 -5.54 12.14
N ALA A 515 -16.03 -5.25 10.86
CA ALA A 515 -17.05 -5.87 10.04
C ALA A 515 -16.42 -6.48 8.79
N TRP A 516 -16.53 -7.79 8.65
CA TRP A 516 -16.08 -8.51 7.45
C TRP A 516 -17.15 -8.48 6.37
N HIS A 517 -16.75 -8.23 5.13
CA HIS A 517 -17.64 -8.26 3.99
C HIS A 517 -16.92 -8.81 2.74
N PRO A 518 -17.33 -9.97 2.20
CA PRO A 518 -16.68 -10.58 1.05
C PRO A 518 -17.09 -9.92 -0.27
N HIS A 519 -16.16 -9.82 -1.22
CA HIS A 519 -16.36 -9.22 -2.54
C HIS A 519 -16.04 -10.22 -3.64
N PRO A 520 -16.94 -11.20 -3.91
CA PRO A 520 -16.75 -12.15 -4.99
C PRO A 520 -16.74 -11.44 -6.35
N MET A 521 -15.80 -11.82 -7.20
CA MET A 521 -15.62 -11.28 -8.55
C MET A 521 -15.91 -12.34 -9.61
N ILE A 522 -16.58 -11.94 -10.68
CA ILE A 522 -16.75 -12.78 -11.87
C ILE A 522 -15.42 -12.80 -12.62
N ASN A 523 -14.91 -14.01 -12.89
CA ASN A 523 -13.66 -14.23 -13.64
C ASN A 523 -12.51 -13.34 -13.13
N GLY A 524 -12.36 -13.23 -11.81
CA GLY A 524 -11.36 -12.38 -11.16
C GLY A 524 -10.65 -13.15 -10.05
N TYR A 525 -9.32 -13.20 -10.13
CA TYR A 525 -8.45 -13.69 -9.07
C TYR A 525 -7.55 -12.53 -8.65
N VAL A 526 -7.80 -11.94 -7.47
CA VAL A 526 -7.01 -10.82 -6.96
C VAL A 526 -5.67 -11.32 -6.44
N GLU A 527 -4.56 -10.86 -7.02
CA GLU A 527 -3.21 -11.33 -6.69
C GLU A 527 -2.43 -10.37 -5.77
N SER A 528 -2.61 -9.06 -5.96
CA SER A 528 -1.92 -8.00 -5.19
C SER A 528 -2.78 -6.75 -5.09
N ILE A 529 -2.66 -6.01 -3.99
CA ILE A 529 -3.44 -4.80 -3.72
C ILE A 529 -2.53 -3.73 -3.11
N CYS A 530 -2.65 -2.49 -3.57
CA CYS A 530 -2.09 -1.34 -2.87
C CYS A 530 -3.12 -0.21 -2.79
N SER A 531 -2.90 0.73 -1.88
CA SER A 531 -3.74 1.90 -1.70
C SER A 531 -2.87 3.15 -1.71
N ILE A 532 -3.26 4.16 -2.47
CA ILE A 532 -2.55 5.44 -2.58
C ILE A 532 -3.54 6.60 -2.46
N SER A 533 -3.10 7.72 -1.89
CA SER A 533 -3.96 8.90 -1.74
C SER A 533 -4.12 9.62 -3.08
N GLU A 534 -5.36 9.80 -3.55
CA GLU A 534 -5.68 10.53 -4.77
C GLU A 534 -6.84 11.50 -4.54
N GLY A 535 -6.58 12.80 -4.68
CA GLY A 535 -7.59 13.83 -4.45
C GLY A 535 -8.04 13.90 -2.99
N GLN A 536 -9.25 13.42 -2.70
CA GLN A 536 -9.87 13.41 -1.36
C GLN A 536 -10.16 11.99 -0.86
N GLU A 537 -9.67 10.95 -1.54
CA GLU A 537 -9.91 9.55 -1.19
C GLU A 537 -8.62 8.75 -1.27
N ASP A 538 -8.59 7.59 -0.61
CA ASP A 538 -7.53 6.61 -0.82
C ASP A 538 -7.98 5.64 -1.92
N ALA A 539 -7.34 5.74 -3.08
CA ALA A 539 -7.61 4.92 -4.25
C ALA A 539 -6.97 3.53 -4.10
N VAL A 540 -7.80 2.49 -4.23
CA VAL A 540 -7.35 1.10 -4.16
C VAL A 540 -7.02 0.59 -5.55
N TYR A 541 -5.78 0.16 -5.75
CA TYR A 541 -5.30 -0.50 -6.95
C TYR A 541 -5.16 -2.00 -6.70
N ALA A 542 -5.54 -2.81 -7.69
CA ALA A 542 -5.45 -4.25 -7.62
C ALA A 542 -4.85 -4.82 -8.90
N LEU A 543 -4.01 -5.83 -8.74
CA LEU A 543 -3.61 -6.73 -9.82
C LEU A 543 -4.59 -7.91 -9.84
N ILE A 544 -5.35 -8.02 -10.93
CA ILE A 544 -6.39 -9.03 -11.09
C ILE A 544 -6.05 -9.93 -12.26
N ARG A 545 -5.90 -11.22 -11.98
CA ARG A 545 -5.72 -12.27 -12.98
C ARG A 545 -7.08 -12.74 -13.48
N ARG A 546 -7.24 -12.83 -14.80
CA ARG A 546 -8.48 -13.23 -15.47
C ARG A 546 -8.20 -14.24 -16.58
N THR A 547 -9.24 -14.90 -17.07
CA THR A 547 -9.18 -15.73 -18.28
C THR A 547 -10.02 -15.09 -19.39
N VAL A 548 -9.39 -14.66 -20.47
CA VAL A 548 -10.05 -13.98 -21.61
C VAL A 548 -9.67 -14.72 -22.89
N ASN A 549 -10.64 -15.14 -23.69
CA ASN A 549 -10.42 -16.01 -24.87
C ASN A 549 -9.53 -17.24 -24.59
N GLY A 550 -9.70 -17.87 -23.42
CA GLY A 550 -8.90 -19.04 -23.02
C GLY A 550 -7.45 -18.73 -22.60
N SER A 551 -7.01 -17.47 -22.65
CA SER A 551 -5.68 -17.04 -22.20
C SER A 551 -5.73 -16.43 -20.80
N THR A 552 -4.73 -16.73 -19.97
CA THR A 552 -4.55 -16.04 -18.69
C THR A 552 -3.95 -14.66 -18.93
N VAL A 553 -4.60 -13.65 -18.37
CA VAL A 553 -4.22 -12.23 -18.46
C VAL A 553 -4.18 -11.62 -17.07
N ARG A 554 -3.43 -10.52 -16.93
CA ARG A 554 -3.27 -9.78 -15.67
C ARG A 554 -3.49 -8.30 -15.92
N TYR A 555 -4.47 -7.75 -15.23
CA TYR A 555 -4.89 -6.37 -15.38
C TYR A 555 -4.61 -5.59 -14.11
N ILE A 556 -4.18 -4.34 -14.29
CA ILE A 556 -4.13 -3.36 -13.22
C ILE A 556 -5.45 -2.61 -13.27
N GLU A 557 -6.20 -2.73 -12.18
CA GLU A 557 -7.52 -2.14 -12.03
C GLU A 557 -7.54 -1.24 -10.78
N ARG A 558 -8.32 -0.16 -10.83
CA ARG A 558 -8.48 0.78 -9.72
C ARG A 558 -9.94 0.80 -9.30
N LEU A 559 -10.21 0.60 -8.02
CA LEU A 559 -11.55 0.72 -7.46
C LEU A 559 -12.05 2.15 -7.67
N ASN A 560 -13.20 2.32 -8.31
CA ASN A 560 -13.71 3.64 -8.63
C ASN A 560 -14.31 4.33 -7.39
N THR A 561 -14.39 5.66 -7.44
CA THR A 561 -15.03 6.43 -6.38
C THR A 561 -16.52 6.13 -6.29
N ARG A 562 -17.06 6.21 -5.08
CA ARG A 562 -18.51 6.21 -4.84
C ARG A 562 -19.08 7.65 -4.84
N GLN A 563 -18.24 8.67 -4.93
CA GLN A 563 -18.65 10.06 -4.98
C GLN A 563 -18.89 10.45 -6.45
N PHE A 564 -20.15 10.67 -6.81
CA PHE A 564 -20.56 11.18 -8.11
C PHE A 564 -21.73 12.16 -7.93
N THR A 565 -21.87 13.08 -8.86
CA THR A 565 -22.92 14.11 -8.81
C THR A 565 -24.15 13.69 -9.58
N GLU A 566 -23.95 13.14 -10.78
CA GLU A 566 -25.03 12.69 -11.66
C GLU A 566 -25.11 11.16 -11.69
N GLN A 567 -26.33 10.62 -11.84
CA GLN A 567 -26.55 9.17 -11.89
C GLN A 567 -25.85 8.50 -13.07
N GLN A 568 -25.65 9.22 -14.17
CA GLN A 568 -24.94 8.71 -15.36
C GLN A 568 -23.45 8.45 -15.10
N ASP A 569 -22.85 9.07 -14.08
CA ASP A 569 -21.44 8.88 -13.70
C ASP A 569 -21.24 7.70 -12.72
N ALA A 570 -22.32 6.99 -12.37
CA ALA A 570 -22.28 5.88 -11.44
C ALA A 570 -21.49 4.70 -12.04
N PHE A 571 -20.35 4.36 -11.44
CA PHE A 571 -19.49 3.30 -11.94
C PHE A 571 -19.53 2.06 -11.03
N PHE A 572 -20.40 1.10 -11.37
CA PHE A 572 -20.62 -0.14 -10.61
C PHE A 572 -20.42 -1.39 -11.47
N VAL A 573 -19.32 -1.41 -12.24
CA VAL A 573 -18.91 -2.52 -13.10
C VAL A 573 -17.42 -2.83 -12.89
N ASP A 574 -17.05 -4.11 -12.84
CA ASP A 574 -15.66 -4.55 -12.67
C ASP A 574 -14.93 -4.69 -14.01
N SER A 575 -13.62 -4.46 -14.04
CA SER A 575 -12.81 -4.32 -15.25
C SER A 575 -13.42 -3.37 -16.30
N GLY A 576 -14.17 -2.37 -15.84
CA GLY A 576 -14.99 -1.55 -16.73
C GLY A 576 -14.22 -0.43 -17.42
N LEU A 577 -14.77 0.03 -18.54
CA LEU A 577 -14.37 1.24 -19.24
C LEU A 577 -15.54 2.21 -19.36
N SER A 578 -15.20 3.49 -19.53
CA SER A 578 -16.17 4.57 -19.68
C SER A 578 -16.00 5.27 -21.02
N TYR A 579 -17.12 5.57 -21.66
CA TYR A 579 -17.23 6.53 -22.74
C TYR A 579 -17.92 7.78 -22.21
N SER A 580 -17.37 8.96 -22.54
CA SER A 580 -18.09 10.23 -22.41
C SER A 580 -17.92 11.01 -23.71
N GLY A 581 -19.05 11.32 -24.35
CA GLY A 581 -19.12 12.14 -25.54
C GLY A 581 -19.34 13.63 -25.24
N GLU A 582 -19.30 14.03 -23.97
CA GLU A 582 -19.53 15.40 -23.55
C GLU A 582 -18.46 16.35 -24.09
N ASN A 583 -18.89 17.55 -24.49
CA ASN A 583 -17.98 18.58 -24.91
C ASN A 583 -17.25 19.20 -23.69
N THR A 584 -15.95 18.94 -23.60
CA THR A 584 -15.08 19.48 -22.54
C THR A 584 -14.46 20.83 -22.89
N ASP A 585 -14.60 21.30 -24.14
CA ASP A 585 -14.06 22.57 -24.63
C ASP A 585 -15.18 23.59 -24.85
N SER A 586 -15.31 24.56 -23.94
CA SER A 586 -16.36 25.57 -23.99
C SER A 586 -16.29 26.49 -25.21
N SER A 587 -15.16 26.55 -25.91
CA SER A 587 -15.01 27.30 -27.17
C SER A 587 -15.59 26.55 -28.39
N ARG A 588 -15.81 25.24 -28.24
CA ARG A 588 -16.40 24.39 -29.28
C ARG A 588 -17.92 24.43 -29.20
N THR A 589 -18.55 25.12 -30.15
CA THR A 589 -19.99 25.36 -30.11
C THR A 589 -20.71 24.63 -31.24
N MET A 590 -21.95 24.22 -30.98
CA MET A 590 -22.88 23.70 -31.98
C MET A 590 -24.05 24.66 -32.19
N THR A 591 -24.38 24.92 -33.45
CA THR A 591 -25.49 25.80 -33.84
C THR A 591 -26.44 25.05 -34.76
N ILE A 592 -27.71 25.00 -34.37
CA ILE A 592 -28.80 24.47 -35.21
C ILE A 592 -29.34 25.60 -36.08
N SER A 593 -29.37 25.37 -37.40
CA SER A 593 -29.93 26.30 -38.38
C SER A 593 -30.96 25.61 -39.27
N SER A 594 -31.97 26.35 -39.70
CA SER A 594 -33.04 25.86 -40.58
C SER A 594 -33.18 26.76 -41.80
N ALA A 595 -33.38 26.16 -42.97
CA ALA A 595 -33.81 26.86 -44.18
C ALA A 595 -35.35 27.02 -44.28
N GLY A 596 -36.10 26.38 -43.36
CA GLY A 596 -37.57 26.28 -43.36
C GLY A 596 -38.18 26.47 -41.96
N GLY A 597 -39.07 25.54 -41.56
CA GLY A 597 -39.73 25.53 -40.25
C GLY A 597 -38.80 25.13 -39.11
N TRP A 598 -39.35 25.05 -37.89
CA TRP A 598 -38.66 24.56 -36.69
C TRP A 598 -39.36 23.32 -36.13
N THR A 599 -39.99 22.53 -37.00
CA THR A 599 -40.74 21.34 -36.62
C THR A 599 -39.88 20.09 -36.72
N TYR A 600 -40.14 19.06 -35.91
CA TYR A 600 -39.36 17.82 -35.92
C TYR A 600 -39.37 17.08 -37.28
N GLN A 601 -40.26 17.46 -38.19
CA GLN A 601 -40.39 16.89 -39.53
C GLN A 601 -39.43 17.54 -40.55
N ASP A 602 -38.84 18.69 -40.21
CA ASP A 602 -37.90 19.41 -41.05
C ASP A 602 -36.47 18.83 -40.90
N GLU A 603 -35.69 18.86 -41.99
CA GLU A 603 -34.24 18.59 -41.92
C GLU A 603 -33.49 19.87 -41.53
N PHE A 604 -32.58 19.77 -40.55
CA PHE A 604 -31.82 20.91 -40.04
C PHE A 604 -30.35 20.81 -40.43
N THR A 605 -29.68 21.96 -40.47
CA THR A 605 -28.23 22.04 -40.61
C THR A 605 -27.59 22.29 -39.24
N LEU A 606 -26.78 21.34 -38.78
CA LEU A 606 -25.97 21.45 -37.57
C LEU A 606 -24.55 21.89 -37.95
N THR A 607 -24.11 23.02 -37.41
CA THR A 607 -22.75 23.54 -37.62
C THR A 607 -21.97 23.50 -36.32
N CYS A 608 -20.81 22.84 -36.32
CA CYS A 608 -19.84 22.89 -35.23
C CYS A 608 -18.74 23.91 -35.53
N SER A 609 -18.27 24.65 -34.53
CA SER A 609 -17.16 25.60 -34.71
C SER A 609 -15.79 24.92 -34.92
N SER A 610 -15.71 23.60 -34.79
CA SER A 610 -14.49 22.80 -34.97
C SER A 610 -14.78 21.52 -35.75
N ALA A 611 -13.75 20.94 -36.36
CA ALA A 611 -13.86 19.70 -37.13
C ALA A 611 -14.13 18.51 -36.20
N ILE A 612 -15.32 17.92 -36.28
CA ILE A 612 -15.75 16.76 -35.47
C ILE A 612 -16.53 15.70 -36.25
N PHE A 613 -17.04 16.05 -37.44
CA PHE A 613 -17.84 15.13 -38.25
C PHE A 613 -16.97 14.41 -39.28
N ASP A 614 -17.27 13.14 -39.49
CA ASP A 614 -16.63 12.26 -40.46
C ASP A 614 -17.65 11.27 -41.03
N SER A 615 -17.21 10.34 -41.89
CA SER A 615 -18.11 9.35 -42.49
C SER A 615 -18.75 8.39 -41.49
N SER A 616 -18.18 8.21 -40.29
CA SER A 616 -18.80 7.39 -39.23
C SER A 616 -19.87 8.14 -38.44
N SER A 617 -19.92 9.47 -38.56
CA SER A 617 -20.81 10.30 -37.76
C SER A 617 -22.30 10.11 -38.09
N THR A 618 -22.65 9.52 -39.23
CA THR A 618 -24.05 9.25 -39.59
C THR A 618 -24.74 8.20 -38.70
N ASP A 619 -23.98 7.45 -37.89
CA ASP A 619 -24.54 6.56 -36.85
C ASP A 619 -24.61 7.23 -35.48
N TYR A 620 -24.33 8.53 -35.37
CA TYR A 620 -24.30 9.25 -34.08
C TYR A 620 -25.52 10.15 -33.91
N GLU A 621 -25.80 10.47 -32.65
CA GLU A 621 -26.79 11.45 -32.25
C GLU A 621 -26.10 12.56 -31.44
N ILE A 622 -26.54 13.80 -31.60
CA ILE A 622 -26.06 14.93 -30.79
C ILE A 622 -27.14 15.28 -29.76
N HIS A 623 -26.75 15.29 -28.49
CA HIS A 623 -27.62 15.71 -27.40
C HIS A 623 -27.26 17.13 -26.98
N ILE A 624 -28.25 18.01 -26.91
CA ILE A 624 -28.09 19.40 -26.46
C ILE A 624 -29.09 19.67 -25.32
N PRO A 625 -28.62 19.84 -24.07
CA PRO A 625 -29.50 20.16 -22.95
C PRO A 625 -30.08 21.57 -23.09
N TYR A 626 -31.34 21.74 -22.70
CA TYR A 626 -32.02 23.03 -22.66
C TYR A 626 -33.08 23.06 -21.55
N THR A 627 -33.47 24.26 -21.12
CA THR A 627 -34.53 24.44 -20.13
C THR A 627 -35.73 25.12 -20.77
N GLU A 628 -36.93 24.57 -20.53
CA GLU A 628 -38.19 25.15 -21.00
C GLU A 628 -39.24 25.04 -19.91
N GLY A 629 -39.85 26.18 -19.54
CA GLY A 629 -40.86 26.21 -18.48
C GLY A 629 -40.34 25.79 -17.10
N GLY A 630 -39.03 25.91 -16.85
CA GLY A 630 -38.38 25.48 -15.61
C GLY A 630 -38.05 23.98 -15.54
N VAL A 631 -38.28 23.23 -16.62
CA VAL A 631 -37.96 21.80 -16.73
C VAL A 631 -36.74 21.62 -17.62
N SER A 632 -35.74 20.87 -17.14
CA SER A 632 -34.60 20.45 -17.94
C SER A 632 -35.03 19.40 -18.97
N LYS A 633 -34.61 19.58 -20.22
CA LYS A 633 -34.91 18.69 -21.34
C LYS A 633 -33.65 18.51 -22.17
N SER A 634 -33.60 17.48 -22.99
CA SER A 634 -32.53 17.27 -23.98
C SER A 634 -33.12 17.26 -25.39
N MET A 635 -32.52 18.06 -26.28
CA MET A 635 -32.76 18.01 -27.72
C MET A 635 -31.85 16.95 -28.31
N ARG A 636 -32.41 15.95 -28.98
CA ARG A 636 -31.63 14.89 -29.61
C ARG A 636 -31.69 14.99 -31.13
N LEU A 637 -30.53 14.99 -31.76
CA LEU A 637 -30.34 15.29 -33.18
C LEU A 637 -29.60 14.14 -33.87
N GLY A 638 -30.34 13.27 -34.55
CA GLY A 638 -29.75 12.17 -35.33
C GLY A 638 -29.06 12.72 -36.58
N ILE A 639 -27.81 12.33 -36.84
CA ILE A 639 -27.06 12.81 -38.00
C ILE A 639 -27.51 12.07 -39.26
N ALA A 640 -28.21 12.77 -40.15
CA ALA A 640 -28.72 12.21 -41.41
C ALA A 640 -27.66 12.19 -42.51
N GLY A 641 -26.72 13.15 -42.51
CA GLY A 641 -25.66 13.24 -43.50
C GLY A 641 -24.55 14.20 -43.09
N VAL A 642 -23.32 13.97 -43.57
CA VAL A 642 -22.17 14.84 -43.30
C VAL A 642 -21.83 15.62 -44.56
N ILE A 643 -21.88 16.95 -44.48
CA ILE A 643 -21.56 17.85 -45.59
C ILE A 643 -20.06 18.19 -45.59
N SER A 644 -19.51 18.44 -44.40
CA SER A 644 -18.08 18.70 -44.20
C SER A 644 -17.69 18.34 -42.77
N SER A 645 -16.41 18.44 -42.42
CA SER A 645 -15.95 18.12 -41.06
C SER A 645 -16.57 19.00 -39.96
N THR A 646 -17.21 20.12 -40.31
CA THR A 646 -17.86 21.04 -39.38
C THR A 646 -19.37 21.17 -39.60
N VAL A 647 -19.94 20.56 -40.64
CA VAL A 647 -21.35 20.74 -41.01
C VAL A 647 -22.00 19.40 -41.33
N ALA A 648 -23.15 19.14 -40.71
CA ALA A 648 -23.96 17.95 -40.93
C ALA A 648 -25.45 18.30 -41.10
N THR A 649 -26.21 17.48 -41.82
CA THR A 649 -27.67 17.50 -41.80
C THR A 649 -28.18 16.60 -40.68
N VAL A 650 -29.19 17.04 -39.94
CA VAL A 650 -29.71 16.35 -38.77
C VAL A 650 -31.24 16.33 -38.74
N LEU A 651 -31.79 15.31 -38.09
CA LEU A 651 -33.21 15.17 -37.79
C LEU A 651 -33.41 15.29 -36.28
N ALA A 652 -34.35 16.14 -35.85
CA ALA A 652 -34.62 16.37 -34.44
C ALA A 652 -35.69 15.43 -33.90
N ASN A 653 -35.55 14.99 -32.65
CA ASN A 653 -36.56 14.17 -31.99
C ASN A 653 -37.85 14.95 -31.64
N ARG A 654 -37.80 16.29 -31.66
CA ARG A 654 -38.92 17.20 -31.35
C ARG A 654 -38.72 18.56 -32.01
N ASP A 655 -39.76 19.39 -31.97
CA ASP A 655 -39.71 20.77 -32.44
C ASP A 655 -38.59 21.54 -31.73
N VAL A 656 -37.80 22.29 -32.51
CA VAL A 656 -36.65 23.01 -31.97
C VAL A 656 -37.16 24.20 -31.13
N PRO A 657 -36.87 24.24 -29.82
CA PRO A 657 -37.32 25.32 -28.94
C PRO A 657 -36.62 26.62 -29.29
N THR A 658 -37.29 27.76 -29.06
CA THR A 658 -36.78 29.09 -29.42
C THR A 658 -35.38 29.38 -28.87
N ALA A 659 -35.04 28.85 -27.70
CA ALA A 659 -33.73 29.00 -27.07
C ALA A 659 -32.57 28.42 -27.90
N LEU A 660 -32.81 27.37 -28.70
CA LEU A 660 -31.79 26.66 -29.47
C LEU A 660 -31.69 27.12 -30.93
N ARG A 661 -32.61 27.96 -31.40
CA ARG A 661 -32.71 28.37 -32.82
C ARG A 661 -31.63 29.37 -33.19
N ASN A 662 -30.71 28.99 -34.09
CA ASN A 662 -29.59 29.83 -34.53
C ASN A 662 -28.70 30.35 -33.38
N THR A 663 -28.72 29.68 -32.23
CA THR A 663 -27.92 30.03 -31.06
C THR A 663 -26.79 29.04 -30.92
N ALA A 664 -25.56 29.54 -30.73
CA ALA A 664 -24.41 28.71 -30.47
C ALA A 664 -24.48 28.12 -29.05
N GLN A 665 -24.42 26.79 -28.95
CA GLN A 665 -24.45 26.05 -27.69
C GLN A 665 -23.06 25.48 -27.40
N SER A 666 -22.51 25.78 -26.23
CA SER A 666 -21.24 25.20 -25.75
C SER A 666 -21.42 23.87 -25.04
N THR A 667 -22.62 23.59 -24.53
CA THR A 667 -22.95 22.35 -23.83
C THR A 667 -23.68 21.42 -24.78
N TRP A 668 -23.03 20.32 -25.16
CA TRP A 668 -23.58 19.28 -26.02
C TRP A 668 -22.76 18.00 -25.83
N SER A 669 -23.30 16.86 -26.26
CA SER A 669 -22.60 15.58 -26.24
C SER A 669 -22.85 14.74 -27.50
N ILE A 670 -21.85 13.95 -27.90
CA ILE A 670 -21.97 12.95 -28.97
C ILE A 670 -22.43 11.64 -28.35
N ALA A 671 -23.64 11.22 -28.67
CA ALA A 671 -24.21 9.95 -28.29
C ALA A 671 -23.96 8.89 -29.37
N ARG A 672 -23.60 7.67 -28.94
CA ARG A 672 -23.26 6.53 -29.80
C ARG A 672 -24.07 5.31 -29.41
N ARG A 673 -24.15 4.35 -30.33
CA ARG A 673 -24.75 3.01 -30.06
C ARG A 673 -23.72 1.90 -29.97
N THR A 674 -22.63 1.99 -30.72
CA THR A 674 -21.58 0.97 -30.73
C THR A 674 -20.34 1.48 -30.01
N PHE A 675 -19.85 0.66 -29.08
CA PHE A 675 -18.69 0.97 -28.24
C PHE A 675 -17.62 -0.09 -28.43
N ALA A 676 -16.47 0.33 -28.98
CA ALA A 676 -15.31 -0.51 -29.22
C ALA A 676 -14.23 -0.33 -28.13
N GLY A 677 -13.18 -1.16 -28.20
CA GLY A 677 -12.04 -1.09 -27.27
C GLY A 677 -12.19 -1.98 -26.03
N LEU A 678 -13.16 -2.89 -26.04
CA LEU A 678 -13.45 -3.84 -24.95
C LEU A 678 -12.75 -5.19 -25.15
N SER A 679 -11.67 -5.24 -25.92
CA SER A 679 -10.95 -6.50 -26.21
C SER A 679 -10.43 -7.21 -24.96
N HIS A 680 -10.24 -6.47 -23.85
CA HIS A 680 -9.85 -7.04 -22.55
C HIS A 680 -10.97 -7.84 -21.88
N LEU A 681 -12.22 -7.74 -22.36
CA LEU A 681 -13.40 -8.44 -21.89
C LEU A 681 -14.02 -9.37 -22.94
N GLU A 682 -13.28 -9.71 -24.00
CA GLU A 682 -13.80 -10.53 -25.09
C GLU A 682 -14.42 -11.86 -24.62
N GLY A 683 -15.63 -12.15 -25.10
CA GLY A 683 -16.42 -13.32 -24.73
C GLY A 683 -17.04 -13.29 -23.33
N GLN A 684 -16.89 -12.21 -22.56
CA GLN A 684 -17.54 -12.04 -21.27
C GLN A 684 -18.91 -11.39 -21.41
N THR A 685 -19.84 -11.75 -20.53
CA THR A 685 -21.12 -11.04 -20.35
C THR A 685 -20.90 -9.79 -19.50
N VAL A 686 -21.32 -8.64 -20.00
CA VAL A 686 -21.12 -7.32 -19.37
C VAL A 686 -22.45 -6.68 -18.97
N SER A 687 -22.43 -5.96 -17.85
CA SER A 687 -23.45 -4.98 -17.47
C SER A 687 -23.12 -3.62 -18.06
N ILE A 688 -24.17 -2.87 -18.40
CA ILE A 688 -24.06 -1.61 -19.13
C ILE A 688 -24.92 -0.56 -18.43
N LEU A 689 -24.32 0.57 -18.07
CA LEU A 689 -25.04 1.78 -17.68
C LEU A 689 -24.90 2.80 -18.81
N ALA A 690 -26.01 3.34 -19.31
CA ALA A 690 -26.05 4.27 -20.43
C ALA A 690 -26.93 5.47 -20.09
N ASP A 691 -26.35 6.67 -20.00
CA ASP A 691 -27.00 7.93 -19.56
C ASP A 691 -27.86 7.75 -18.28
N GLY A 692 -27.35 6.97 -17.31
CA GLY A 692 -28.02 6.67 -16.05
C GLY A 692 -29.13 5.60 -16.11
N ASN A 693 -29.37 5.00 -17.28
CA ASN A 693 -30.25 3.86 -17.46
C ASN A 693 -29.50 2.53 -17.54
N VAL A 694 -30.11 1.48 -17.03
CA VAL A 694 -29.57 0.12 -17.09
C VAL A 694 -29.99 -0.49 -18.42
N GLU A 695 -29.02 -0.88 -19.23
CA GLU A 695 -29.25 -1.58 -20.49
C GLU A 695 -29.18 -3.11 -20.28
N PRO A 696 -29.85 -3.91 -21.12
CA PRO A 696 -29.74 -5.37 -21.07
C PRO A 696 -28.27 -5.82 -21.18
N GLN A 697 -27.90 -6.85 -20.42
CA GLN A 697 -26.57 -7.42 -20.49
C GLN A 697 -26.26 -7.98 -21.88
N GLN A 698 -25.03 -7.77 -22.34
CA GLN A 698 -24.56 -8.25 -23.65
C GLN A 698 -23.26 -9.03 -23.52
N VAL A 699 -22.92 -9.83 -24.52
CA VAL A 699 -21.62 -10.51 -24.61
C VAL A 699 -20.71 -9.68 -25.51
N VAL A 700 -19.50 -9.40 -25.04
CA VAL A 700 -18.50 -8.69 -25.86
C VAL A 700 -18.06 -9.59 -27.01
N SER A 701 -18.17 -9.07 -28.23
CA SER A 701 -17.82 -9.78 -29.47
C SER A 701 -17.04 -8.86 -30.39
N GLY A 702 -15.85 -9.26 -30.80
CA GLY A 702 -14.95 -8.43 -31.63
C GLY A 702 -14.40 -7.20 -30.90
N GLY A 703 -14.41 -7.21 -29.57
CA GLY A 703 -14.03 -6.08 -28.73
C GLY A 703 -15.06 -4.96 -28.69
N GLU A 704 -16.30 -5.24 -29.09
CA GLU A 704 -17.38 -4.25 -29.17
C GLU A 704 -18.69 -4.73 -28.54
N VAL A 705 -19.55 -3.76 -28.22
CA VAL A 705 -20.91 -3.91 -27.70
C VAL A 705 -21.80 -2.87 -28.38
N THR A 706 -23.04 -3.23 -28.72
CA THR A 706 -24.00 -2.32 -29.39
C THR A 706 -25.30 -2.25 -28.62
N ILE A 707 -25.62 -1.07 -28.08
CA ILE A 707 -26.86 -0.82 -27.34
C ILE A 707 -28.02 -0.37 -28.25
N GLU A 708 -29.24 -0.45 -27.72
CA GLU A 708 -30.45 -0.14 -28.51
C GLU A 708 -30.58 1.36 -28.80
N ASN A 709 -30.33 2.21 -27.80
CA ASN A 709 -30.49 3.66 -27.89
C ASN A 709 -29.13 4.37 -27.94
N HIS A 710 -29.06 5.53 -28.60
CA HIS A 710 -27.85 6.36 -28.54
C HIS A 710 -27.65 6.94 -27.14
N SER A 711 -26.44 6.79 -26.61
CA SER A 711 -26.10 7.31 -25.28
C SER A 711 -24.76 8.05 -25.25
N SER A 712 -24.71 9.10 -24.43
CA SER A 712 -23.59 10.03 -24.34
C SER A 712 -22.55 9.68 -23.29
N VAL A 713 -22.98 9.12 -22.15
CA VAL A 713 -22.13 8.62 -21.08
C VAL A 713 -22.46 7.16 -20.86
N VAL A 714 -21.47 6.29 -21.07
CA VAL A 714 -21.68 4.84 -20.99
C VAL A 714 -20.57 4.18 -20.19
N HIS A 715 -20.94 3.31 -19.25
CA HIS A 715 -20.04 2.47 -18.47
C HIS A 715 -20.32 1.00 -18.79
N ILE A 716 -19.28 0.28 -19.23
CA ILE A 716 -19.40 -1.12 -19.64
C ILE A 716 -18.35 -1.94 -18.90
N GLY A 717 -18.77 -3.02 -18.25
CA GLY A 717 -17.85 -3.94 -17.58
C GLY A 717 -18.57 -5.16 -16.98
N LEU A 718 -17.84 -5.96 -16.22
CA LEU A 718 -18.38 -7.16 -15.58
C LEU A 718 -19.37 -6.80 -14.47
N PRO A 719 -20.45 -7.58 -14.28
CA PRO A 719 -21.46 -7.30 -13.27
C PRO A 719 -20.91 -7.40 -11.84
N VAL A 720 -21.34 -6.48 -10.96
CA VAL A 720 -21.08 -6.53 -9.51
C VAL A 720 -22.37 -6.89 -8.78
N ALA A 721 -22.63 -8.19 -8.64
CA ALA A 721 -23.82 -8.67 -7.94
C ALA A 721 -23.64 -8.55 -6.42
N ALA A 722 -24.46 -7.72 -5.78
CA ALA A 722 -24.47 -7.46 -4.35
C ALA A 722 -25.66 -8.16 -3.68
N VAL A 723 -25.42 -8.82 -2.54
CA VAL A 723 -26.46 -9.57 -1.81
C VAL A 723 -26.21 -9.46 -0.30
N ILE A 724 -27.28 -9.19 0.44
CA ILE A 724 -27.32 -9.38 1.89
C ILE A 724 -28.39 -10.39 2.29
N GLU A 725 -28.14 -11.10 3.38
CA GLU A 725 -29.13 -11.92 4.06
C GLU A 725 -29.05 -11.64 5.57
N THR A 726 -30.18 -11.27 6.17
CA THR A 726 -30.26 -11.03 7.61
C THR A 726 -30.11 -12.33 8.40
N LEU A 727 -29.71 -12.22 9.67
CA LEU A 727 -29.82 -13.34 10.60
C LEU A 727 -31.29 -13.68 10.90
N ASP A 728 -31.50 -14.84 11.52
CA ASP A 728 -32.84 -15.20 11.98
C ASP A 728 -33.29 -14.20 13.03
N VAL A 729 -34.45 -13.59 12.77
CA VAL A 729 -35.10 -12.65 13.66
C VAL A 729 -35.23 -13.23 15.07
N ASN A 730 -34.69 -12.49 16.05
CA ASN A 730 -34.81 -12.81 17.46
C ASN A 730 -34.77 -11.54 18.31
N VAL A 731 -35.62 -11.44 19.34
CA VAL A 731 -35.69 -10.28 20.24
C VAL A 731 -34.91 -10.57 21.52
N ALA A 732 -33.90 -9.76 21.82
CA ALA A 732 -33.11 -9.90 23.04
C ALA A 732 -33.99 -9.72 24.29
N GLY A 733 -33.76 -10.56 25.31
CA GLY A 733 -34.51 -10.52 26.57
C GLY A 733 -35.92 -11.12 26.53
N GLN A 734 -36.37 -11.63 25.38
CA GLN A 734 -37.63 -12.37 25.24
C GLN A 734 -37.38 -13.87 25.03
N SER A 735 -38.44 -14.68 25.10
CA SER A 735 -38.36 -16.09 24.69
C SER A 735 -37.87 -16.17 23.25
N THR A 736 -36.97 -17.13 23.00
CA THR A 736 -36.42 -17.35 21.67
C THR A 736 -37.54 -17.50 20.65
N LEU A 737 -37.34 -16.88 19.49
CA LEU A 737 -38.23 -17.06 18.35
C LEU A 737 -37.72 -18.15 17.41
N LEU A 738 -36.50 -18.66 17.57
CA LEU A 738 -35.84 -19.54 16.59
C LEU A 738 -36.64 -20.81 16.25
N ASP A 739 -37.32 -21.42 17.21
CA ASP A 739 -38.11 -22.64 17.05
C ASP A 739 -39.53 -22.39 16.50
N LYS A 740 -40.02 -21.16 16.60
CA LYS A 740 -41.36 -20.77 16.16
C LYS A 740 -41.46 -20.58 14.65
N THR A 741 -42.66 -20.74 14.10
CA THR A 741 -42.96 -20.33 12.73
C THR A 741 -43.18 -18.83 12.67
N LYS A 742 -42.64 -18.16 11.66
CA LYS A 742 -42.81 -16.73 11.39
C LYS A 742 -43.36 -16.55 9.98
N LEU A 743 -44.02 -15.43 9.79
CA LEU A 743 -44.49 -14.93 8.51
C LEU A 743 -43.92 -13.52 8.32
N ILE A 744 -43.22 -13.28 7.21
CA ILE A 744 -42.72 -11.96 6.81
C ILE A 744 -43.35 -11.62 5.46
N ASN A 745 -44.39 -10.80 5.48
CA ASN A 745 -45.14 -10.42 4.27
C ASN A 745 -44.95 -8.96 3.85
N GLN A 746 -44.21 -8.18 4.64
CA GLN A 746 -43.88 -6.80 4.33
C GLN A 746 -42.47 -6.50 4.84
N LEU A 747 -41.70 -5.80 4.01
CA LEU A 747 -40.36 -5.33 4.31
C LEU A 747 -40.32 -3.82 4.12
N CYS A 748 -39.86 -3.11 5.13
CA CYS A 748 -39.53 -1.70 5.04
C CYS A 748 -38.01 -1.55 5.08
N VAL A 749 -37.44 -0.77 4.16
CA VAL A 749 -36.00 -0.52 4.06
C VAL A 749 -35.77 0.97 4.00
N MET A 750 -34.82 1.47 4.78
CA MET A 750 -34.39 2.86 4.71
C MET A 750 -33.15 2.96 3.83
N LEU A 751 -33.27 3.66 2.70
CA LEU A 751 -32.22 3.85 1.72
C LEU A 751 -31.57 5.22 1.88
N ASN A 752 -30.25 5.26 1.79
CA ASN A 752 -29.50 6.49 1.56
C ASN A 752 -29.64 6.92 0.09
N SER A 753 -29.49 5.95 -0.81
CA SER A 753 -29.64 6.10 -2.25
C SER A 753 -29.78 4.71 -2.85
N GLY A 754 -30.73 4.48 -3.76
CA GLY A 754 -30.92 3.18 -4.39
C GLY A 754 -31.93 3.20 -5.53
N ARG A 755 -31.80 2.24 -6.46
CA ARG A 755 -32.77 1.94 -7.52
C ARG A 755 -32.80 0.42 -7.74
N SER A 756 -33.95 -0.12 -8.17
CA SER A 756 -34.13 -1.56 -8.48
C SER A 756 -33.64 -2.48 -7.34
N VAL A 757 -34.29 -2.33 -6.19
CA VAL A 757 -34.05 -3.17 -5.00
C VAL A 757 -34.87 -4.43 -5.14
N TRP A 758 -34.21 -5.58 -5.11
CA TRP A 758 -34.86 -6.88 -5.10
C TRP A 758 -34.84 -7.44 -3.69
N ALA A 759 -35.98 -7.87 -3.17
CA ALA A 759 -36.06 -8.42 -1.81
C ALA A 759 -37.06 -9.57 -1.69
N GLY A 760 -36.80 -10.48 -0.77
CA GLY A 760 -37.60 -11.68 -0.54
C GLY A 760 -37.25 -12.39 0.76
N THR A 761 -37.92 -13.50 1.04
CA THR A 761 -37.59 -14.37 2.19
C THR A 761 -36.46 -15.35 1.87
N ASP A 762 -36.20 -15.59 0.58
CA ASP A 762 -35.12 -16.44 0.07
C ASP A 762 -34.68 -15.97 -1.34
N ASP A 763 -33.63 -16.59 -1.90
CA ASP A 763 -33.08 -16.23 -3.22
C ASP A 763 -33.98 -16.62 -4.41
N ALA A 764 -34.95 -17.52 -4.22
CA ALA A 764 -35.85 -17.99 -5.28
C ALA A 764 -37.11 -17.12 -5.43
N HIS A 765 -37.50 -16.41 -4.36
CA HIS A 765 -38.72 -15.60 -4.28
C HIS A 765 -38.40 -14.12 -4.04
N LEU A 766 -37.60 -13.52 -4.93
CA LEU A 766 -37.26 -12.10 -4.88
C LEU A 766 -38.25 -11.28 -5.71
N LEU A 767 -38.76 -10.21 -5.11
CA LEU A 767 -39.65 -9.24 -5.76
C LEU A 767 -38.92 -7.91 -5.94
N GLU A 768 -39.08 -7.29 -7.11
CA GLU A 768 -38.50 -5.99 -7.42
C GLU A 768 -39.35 -4.85 -6.84
N TYR A 769 -38.69 -3.90 -6.20
CA TYR A 769 -39.25 -2.57 -5.96
C TYR A 769 -39.11 -1.73 -7.23
N THR A 770 -40.15 -1.74 -8.07
CA THR A 770 -40.19 -0.93 -9.28
C THR A 770 -40.45 0.53 -8.94
N GLN A 771 -39.54 1.42 -9.35
CA GLN A 771 -39.64 2.85 -9.10
C GLN A 771 -39.86 3.58 -10.44
N ARG A 772 -41.00 4.26 -10.60
CA ARG A 772 -41.22 5.33 -11.59
C ARG A 772 -42.48 6.09 -11.18
N GLU A 773 -42.36 7.38 -10.90
CA GLU A 773 -43.49 8.16 -10.38
C GLU A 773 -43.82 9.35 -11.28
N TRP A 774 -42.85 10.23 -11.56
CA TRP A 774 -43.11 11.54 -12.21
C TRP A 774 -42.02 11.98 -13.20
N GLU A 775 -41.02 11.14 -13.48
CA GLU A 775 -39.92 11.46 -14.40
C GLU A 775 -40.40 11.66 -15.84
N PHE A 776 -39.76 12.59 -16.57
CA PHE A 776 -40.05 12.81 -17.99
C PHE A 776 -39.73 11.54 -18.79
N TYR A 777 -40.37 11.37 -19.95
CA TYR A 777 -40.25 10.11 -20.72
C TYR A 777 -38.80 9.76 -21.09
N ASP A 778 -37.98 10.77 -21.37
CA ASP A 778 -36.58 10.64 -21.80
C ASP A 778 -35.55 10.66 -20.67
N ASP A 779 -35.98 10.94 -19.43
CA ASP A 779 -35.07 11.04 -18.29
C ASP A 779 -34.89 9.65 -17.65
N PRO A 780 -33.69 9.35 -17.13
CA PRO A 780 -33.50 8.15 -16.34
C PRO A 780 -34.37 8.20 -15.07
N VAL A 781 -34.82 7.03 -14.62
CA VAL A 781 -35.50 6.94 -13.32
C VAL A 781 -34.51 7.33 -12.22
N GLY A 782 -34.92 8.26 -11.36
CA GLY A 782 -34.07 8.81 -10.32
C GLY A 782 -33.86 7.84 -9.15
N LEU A 783 -32.76 8.03 -8.42
CA LEU A 783 -32.46 7.28 -7.20
C LEU A 783 -33.47 7.63 -6.09
N LYS A 784 -33.91 6.63 -5.31
CA LYS A 784 -34.72 6.85 -4.10
C LYS A 784 -33.84 7.08 -2.88
N THR A 785 -34.19 8.09 -2.09
CA THR A 785 -33.70 8.29 -0.72
C THR A 785 -34.89 8.24 0.23
N GLY A 786 -34.71 7.65 1.42
CA GLY A 786 -35.75 7.52 2.44
C GLY A 786 -36.31 6.11 2.53
N ILE A 787 -37.56 6.00 2.98
CA ILE A 787 -38.20 4.71 3.26
C ILE A 787 -38.83 4.16 1.98
N ILE A 788 -38.57 2.88 1.70
CA ILE A 788 -39.32 2.09 0.74
C ILE A 788 -40.08 0.98 1.47
N ASP A 789 -41.29 0.68 0.99
CA ASP A 789 -42.14 -0.40 1.47
C ASP A 789 -42.34 -1.42 0.35
N MET A 790 -42.04 -2.68 0.65
CA MET A 790 -42.16 -3.81 -0.26
C MET A 790 -43.09 -4.85 0.34
N ASN A 791 -44.05 -5.33 -0.45
CA ASN A 791 -44.86 -6.48 -0.09
C ASN A 791 -44.09 -7.73 -0.52
N LEU A 792 -43.88 -8.66 0.41
CA LEU A 792 -43.21 -9.93 0.18
C LEU A 792 -44.23 -11.07 0.15
N ASP A 793 -43.83 -12.20 -0.41
CA ASP A 793 -44.65 -13.40 -0.40
C ASP A 793 -44.96 -13.87 1.03
N ALA A 794 -46.22 -14.22 1.26
CA ALA A 794 -46.73 -14.56 2.57
C ALA A 794 -46.53 -16.06 2.88
N ASN A 795 -45.30 -16.45 3.19
CA ASN A 795 -44.94 -17.84 3.51
C ASN A 795 -44.66 -18.03 5.01
N TRP A 796 -45.31 -19.05 5.62
CA TRP A 796 -45.03 -19.46 7.00
C TRP A 796 -43.81 -20.36 7.04
N GLU A 797 -42.72 -19.87 7.62
CA GLU A 797 -41.48 -20.62 7.71
C GLU A 797 -40.88 -20.56 9.12
N ARG A 798 -39.98 -21.50 9.43
CA ARG A 798 -39.16 -21.36 10.64
C ARG A 798 -38.02 -20.36 10.45
N ASN A 799 -37.66 -20.06 9.20
CA ASN A 799 -36.72 -19.01 8.86
C ASN A 799 -37.38 -17.64 9.12
N GLY A 800 -36.68 -16.76 9.83
CA GLY A 800 -37.12 -15.39 10.05
C GLY A 800 -36.17 -14.43 9.40
N ARG A 801 -35.98 -14.52 8.08
CA ARG A 801 -34.90 -13.84 7.35
C ARG A 801 -35.43 -13.06 6.18
N VAL A 802 -34.62 -12.09 5.74
CA VAL A 802 -34.83 -11.32 4.53
C VAL A 802 -33.55 -11.34 3.71
N VAL A 803 -33.69 -11.57 2.42
CA VAL A 803 -32.65 -11.43 1.41
C VAL A 803 -32.91 -10.16 0.63
N ILE A 804 -31.88 -9.33 0.44
CA ILE A 804 -31.92 -8.18 -0.46
C ILE A 804 -30.76 -8.33 -1.45
N SER A 805 -31.06 -8.23 -2.74
CA SER A 805 -30.09 -8.35 -3.82
C SER A 805 -30.15 -7.15 -4.77
N HIS A 806 -29.02 -6.89 -5.41
CA HIS A 806 -28.87 -5.84 -6.40
C HIS A 806 -27.77 -6.22 -7.40
N SER A 807 -28.13 -6.33 -8.67
CA SER A 807 -27.23 -6.73 -9.77
C SER A 807 -26.99 -5.63 -10.80
N ASP A 808 -27.73 -4.54 -10.70
CA ASP A 808 -27.67 -3.45 -11.65
C ASP A 808 -26.42 -2.59 -11.42
N PRO A 809 -25.86 -1.96 -12.46
CA PRO A 809 -24.69 -1.09 -12.36
C PRO A 809 -25.02 0.28 -11.75
N LEU A 810 -25.71 0.28 -10.61
CA LEU A 810 -26.22 1.46 -9.91
C LEU A 810 -25.84 1.44 -8.42
N PRO A 811 -25.92 2.58 -7.73
CA PRO A 811 -25.71 2.62 -6.29
C PRO A 811 -26.87 1.97 -5.54
N LEU A 812 -26.55 1.23 -4.48
CA LEU A 812 -27.48 0.83 -3.44
C LEU A 812 -26.84 1.02 -2.06
N GLY A 813 -27.42 1.91 -1.26
CA GLY A 813 -27.03 2.18 0.12
C GLY A 813 -28.19 1.96 1.07
N ILE A 814 -28.04 1.01 1.99
CA ILE A 814 -29.06 0.61 2.98
C ILE A 814 -28.61 1.09 4.36
N LEU A 815 -29.49 1.82 5.04
CA LEU A 815 -29.25 2.30 6.40
C LEU A 815 -29.88 1.39 7.45
N THR A 816 -31.10 0.91 7.19
CA THR A 816 -31.90 0.14 8.15
C THR A 816 -32.79 -0.86 7.43
N ILE A 817 -33.01 -2.03 8.06
CA ILE A 817 -33.91 -3.08 7.57
C ILE A 817 -35.01 -3.31 8.63
N ILE A 818 -36.28 -3.33 8.21
CA ILE A 818 -37.44 -3.44 9.10
C ILE A 818 -38.43 -4.48 8.54
N PRO A 819 -38.19 -5.79 8.76
CA PRO A 819 -39.19 -6.81 8.46
C PRO A 819 -40.41 -6.68 9.37
N ARG A 820 -41.59 -6.86 8.79
CA ARG A 820 -42.85 -7.02 9.53
C ARG A 820 -43.11 -8.49 9.78
N VAL A 821 -43.00 -8.91 11.04
CA VAL A 821 -42.99 -10.32 11.43
C VAL A 821 -44.25 -10.67 12.21
N THR A 822 -44.97 -11.70 11.76
CA THR A 822 -46.01 -12.36 12.55
C THR A 822 -45.49 -13.69 13.05
N VAL A 823 -45.56 -13.93 14.36
CA VAL A 823 -45.13 -15.19 14.96
C VAL A 823 -46.34 -16.11 15.15
N GLY A 824 -46.23 -17.35 14.69
CA GLY A 824 -47.21 -18.41 14.81
C GLY A 824 -46.67 -19.51 15.74
N GLY A 825 -47.55 -20.02 16.60
CA GLY A 825 -47.20 -20.98 17.66
C GLY A 825 -47.56 -20.47 19.04
#